data_AF-A0A3B0CEC6-F1
#
_entry.id   AF-A0A3B0CEC6-F1
#
_cell.length_a   1.000
_cell.length_b   1.000
_cell.length_c   1.000
_cell.angle_alpha   90.00
_cell.angle_beta   90.00
_cell.angle_gamma   90.00
#
_symmetry.space_group_name_H-M   'P 1'
#
loop_
_entity.id
_entity.type
_entity.pdbx_description
1 polymer ?
#
loop_
_entity_poly.entity_id
_entity_poly.type
_entity_poly.pdbx_seq_one_letter_code
_entity_poly.pdbx_strand_id
1 'polypeptide(L)'
;MSHEPAAVFYPFCAVVGQPRAQKALLLHAVNGRIGSVLLCGERGAGKSTLLRGIGALLPRCQMLAVPAHVTEDRLFGGLDAAAAAREGRKRLAPGLLAEADGRWLAVDDAQLMPERLLQAILQTSGDGVIRIEREGLSEYAPTRFRLIGAWGTDGTERSRPRLDYWGICVTLERIVSPEQKMEIIRHQLDFERDPLRFTDGYAAETSELRNKIGAAAKRLADVAIGSGALRLMAELIGEANAAGNRAEIVLAETARAIAAWEGDAEVVDRHVQEAAGYALPHLLAVNGSARSPNRRDGEKPEGNGETQRDRERPTPEPASRKSPGRPGGSGGPSGGSRSGDSPGTDGQPADAAAGNTNASGAVEMIETIGREIATPPISFTYRFADGGNRDGKRNKIGAGPGAGRYMRAALPRGRVRDLAFDATLRAAAMFQPSRRARLNGEHPCRVLIEPGDLREKVRENRAGTALLFVVDASASMHAARRMSAVKGAVLALLRDAYRQRDRVGLIAFRGDRAELLLDMTRSVETAQRKLRTLPTGGKTPLAAGLLKGAETLAAMKGQNTGHVPALILLTDGRANVRCNPERDPLEESRDIAGRIAEMGIQALVIDTESGYVKLGYAKRLASELGAAYCLLDELEAGRIEQAVRGLIHSTTK
;
A
#
# COMPACT_ATOMS: atom_id res chain seq x y z
N MET A 1 28.26 -15.19 36.71
CA MET A 1 28.24 -14.35 35.50
C MET A 1 28.05 -15.27 34.32
N SER A 2 26.80 -15.49 33.93
CA SER A 2 26.43 -16.27 32.74
C SER A 2 26.74 -15.41 31.52
N HIS A 3 27.87 -15.69 30.86
CA HIS A 3 28.16 -15.14 29.54
C HIS A 3 27.16 -15.74 28.55
N GLU A 4 26.11 -14.98 28.21
CA GLU A 4 25.42 -15.21 26.94
C GLU A 4 26.47 -15.10 25.82
N PRO A 5 26.52 -16.06 24.88
CA PRO A 5 27.44 -15.97 23.75
C PRO A 5 27.13 -14.70 22.98
N ALA A 6 28.13 -13.83 22.81
CA ALA A 6 27.97 -12.62 22.01
C ALA A 6 27.52 -13.04 20.61
N ALA A 7 26.31 -12.63 20.22
CA ALA A 7 25.77 -12.98 18.92
C ALA A 7 26.71 -12.44 17.82
N VAL A 8 27.27 -13.34 17.02
CA VAL A 8 28.14 -12.99 15.90
C VAL A 8 27.24 -12.51 14.75
N PHE A 9 27.39 -11.26 14.35
CA PHE A 9 26.62 -10.67 13.26
C PHE A 9 27.41 -10.70 11.96
N TYR A 10 26.69 -10.80 10.84
CA TYR A 10 27.28 -10.72 9.51
C TYR A 10 27.97 -9.34 9.32
N PRO A 11 29.26 -9.30 8.92
CA PRO A 11 30.02 -8.05 8.78
C PRO A 11 29.38 -7.07 7.78
N PHE A 12 29.29 -5.80 8.16
CA PHE A 12 28.68 -4.75 7.33
C PHE A 12 29.38 -4.57 5.97
N CYS A 13 30.71 -4.70 5.95
CA CYS A 13 31.54 -4.60 4.75
C CYS A 13 31.42 -5.82 3.82
N ALA A 14 30.97 -6.97 4.33
CA ALA A 14 30.81 -8.19 3.54
C ALA A 14 29.48 -8.24 2.77
N VAL A 15 28.63 -7.21 2.90
CA VAL A 15 27.35 -7.12 2.16
C VAL A 15 27.63 -6.64 0.73
N VAL A 16 27.30 -7.49 -0.24
CA VAL A 16 27.60 -7.28 -1.66
C VAL A 16 26.47 -6.51 -2.36
N GLY A 17 26.84 -5.62 -3.30
CA GLY A 17 25.90 -5.03 -4.26
C GLY A 17 24.92 -4.00 -3.68
N GLN A 18 25.18 -3.45 -2.49
CA GLN A 18 24.33 -2.43 -1.86
C GLN A 18 25.08 -1.14 -1.44
N PRO A 19 25.93 -0.55 -2.31
CA PRO A 19 26.80 0.57 -1.93
C PRO A 19 26.02 1.82 -1.49
N ARG A 20 24.88 2.08 -2.14
CA ARG A 20 24.01 3.23 -1.81
C ARG A 20 23.36 3.10 -0.44
N ALA A 21 22.88 1.90 -0.09
CA ALA A 21 22.30 1.62 1.22
C ALA A 21 23.37 1.66 2.32
N GLN A 22 24.56 1.11 2.04
CA GLN A 22 25.70 1.20 2.95
C GLN A 22 26.11 2.66 3.19
N LYS A 23 26.27 3.46 2.13
CA LYS A 23 26.64 4.89 2.25
C LYS A 23 25.61 5.66 3.08
N ALA A 24 24.30 5.46 2.87
CA ALA A 24 23.27 6.14 3.67
C ALA A 24 23.35 5.82 5.18
N LEU A 25 23.58 4.55 5.55
CA LEU A 25 23.77 4.16 6.96
C LEU A 25 25.04 4.76 7.55
N LEU A 26 26.12 4.84 6.76
CA LEU A 26 27.39 5.47 7.17
C LEU A 26 27.24 6.99 7.35
N LEU A 27 26.54 7.67 6.45
CA LEU A 27 26.24 9.10 6.59
C LEU A 27 25.42 9.38 7.85
N HIS A 28 24.45 8.53 8.17
CA HIS A 28 23.70 8.62 9.43
C HIS A 28 24.54 8.28 10.67
N ALA A 29 25.55 7.40 10.53
CA ALA A 29 26.53 7.16 11.57
C ALA A 29 27.42 8.38 11.83
N VAL A 30 27.76 9.14 10.78
CA VAL A 30 28.51 10.39 10.89
C VAL A 30 27.66 11.51 11.48
N ASN A 31 26.46 11.74 10.92
CA ASN A 31 25.59 12.83 11.32
C ASN A 31 24.21 12.31 11.80
N GLY A 32 24.05 12.26 13.13
CA GLY A 32 22.77 11.91 13.76
C GLY A 32 21.64 12.91 13.48
N ARG A 33 21.94 14.16 13.09
CA ARG A 33 20.94 15.20 12.80
C ARG A 33 20.14 14.96 11.51
N ILE A 34 20.58 14.02 10.67
CA ILE A 34 19.78 13.49 9.57
C ILE A 34 18.44 12.92 10.09
N GLY A 35 18.39 12.50 11.36
CA GLY A 35 17.18 12.07 12.04
C GLY A 35 16.92 10.58 11.87
N SER A 36 16.64 10.13 10.64
CA SER A 36 16.31 8.73 10.40
C SER A 36 16.67 8.22 9.00
N VAL A 37 16.91 6.90 8.89
CA VAL A 37 17.18 6.21 7.63
C VAL A 37 16.22 5.04 7.44
N LEU A 38 15.56 4.98 6.28
CA LEU A 38 14.69 3.89 5.87
C LEU A 38 15.29 3.12 4.68
N LEU A 39 15.47 1.81 4.87
CA LEU A 39 15.88 0.88 3.82
C LEU A 39 14.66 0.20 3.20
N CYS A 40 14.37 0.49 1.93
CA CYS A 40 13.26 -0.07 1.19
C CYS A 40 13.74 -1.19 0.25
N GLY A 41 13.01 -2.29 0.13
CA GLY A 41 13.35 -3.32 -0.87
C GLY A 41 12.55 -4.61 -0.76
N GLU A 42 12.73 -5.50 -1.72
CA GLU A 42 12.09 -6.82 -1.77
C GLU A 42 12.57 -7.73 -0.63
N ARG A 43 11.81 -8.80 -0.35
CA ARG A 43 12.28 -9.86 0.56
C ARG A 43 13.58 -10.46 0.03
N GLY A 44 14.49 -10.78 0.95
CA GLY A 44 15.80 -11.35 0.59
C GLY A 44 16.86 -10.33 0.14
N ALA A 45 16.54 -9.04 0.03
CA ALA A 45 17.52 -8.02 -0.37
C ALA A 45 18.60 -7.69 0.70
N GLY A 46 18.58 -8.33 1.88
CA GLY A 46 19.60 -8.11 2.92
C GLY A 46 19.36 -6.88 3.83
N LYS A 47 18.13 -6.33 3.88
CA LYS A 47 17.79 -5.15 4.70
C LYS A 47 18.15 -5.33 6.18
N SER A 48 17.64 -6.38 6.81
CA SER A 48 17.92 -6.67 8.24
C SER A 48 19.39 -7.01 8.47
N THR A 49 20.07 -7.61 7.49
CA THR A 49 21.52 -7.87 7.53
C THR A 49 22.31 -6.56 7.61
N LEU A 50 21.95 -5.56 6.79
CA LEU A 50 22.56 -4.23 6.85
C LEU A 50 22.29 -3.51 8.17
N LEU A 51 21.04 -3.53 8.66
CA LEU A 51 20.67 -2.90 9.94
C LEU A 51 21.41 -3.52 11.13
N ARG A 52 21.57 -4.85 11.16
CA ARG A 52 22.34 -5.52 12.21
C ARG A 52 23.85 -5.33 12.05
N GLY A 53 24.33 -5.37 10.80
CA GLY A 53 25.73 -5.17 10.47
C GLY A 53 26.24 -3.78 10.89
N ILE A 54 25.46 -2.72 10.70
CA ILE A 54 25.85 -1.37 11.15
C ILE A 54 25.93 -1.27 12.67
N GLY A 55 25.04 -1.97 13.40
CA GLY A 55 25.11 -2.09 14.86
C GLY A 55 26.40 -2.78 15.33
N ALA A 56 26.82 -3.83 14.62
CA ALA A 56 28.08 -4.52 14.90
C ALA A 56 29.34 -3.69 14.55
N LEU A 57 29.26 -2.86 13.50
CA LEU A 57 30.34 -1.94 13.11
C LEU A 57 30.64 -0.91 14.21
N LEU A 58 29.58 -0.44 14.88
CA LEU A 58 29.62 0.60 15.92
C LEU A 58 29.20 0.02 17.28
N PRO A 59 30.00 -0.84 17.93
CA PRO A 59 29.60 -1.55 19.14
C PRO A 59 29.38 -0.64 20.36
N ARG A 60 29.90 0.61 20.32
CA ARG A 60 29.58 1.64 21.32
C ARG A 60 28.13 2.13 21.21
N CYS A 61 27.51 1.95 20.05
CA CYS A 61 26.11 2.25 19.80
C CYS A 61 25.29 1.01 20.12
N GLN A 62 24.73 0.95 21.33
CA GLN A 62 23.78 -0.11 21.68
C GLN A 62 22.56 0.00 20.77
N MET A 63 22.16 -1.10 20.14
CA MET A 63 21.00 -1.15 19.25
C MET A 63 19.81 -1.75 19.99
N LEU A 64 18.68 -1.06 19.97
CA LEU A 64 17.42 -1.48 20.55
C LEU A 64 16.42 -1.75 19.41
N ALA A 65 16.01 -3.01 19.26
CA ALA A 65 15.02 -3.39 18.26
C ALA A 65 13.60 -3.15 18.77
N VAL A 66 12.74 -2.55 17.93
CA VAL A 66 11.31 -2.37 18.21
C VAL A 66 10.50 -3.42 17.46
N PRO A 67 9.78 -4.31 18.16
CA PRO A 67 8.89 -5.28 17.52
C PRO A 67 7.75 -4.58 16.76
N ALA A 68 7.36 -5.11 15.59
CA ALA A 68 6.26 -4.57 14.79
C ALA A 68 4.90 -4.52 15.53
N HIS A 69 4.72 -5.38 16.52
CA HIS A 69 3.51 -5.49 17.33
C HIS A 69 3.64 -4.91 18.75
N VAL A 70 4.59 -4.00 18.97
CA VAL A 70 4.74 -3.31 20.26
C VAL A 70 3.43 -2.65 20.70
N THR A 71 3.12 -2.76 21.99
CA THR A 71 1.98 -2.08 22.61
C THR A 71 2.37 -0.64 22.97
N GLU A 72 1.40 0.27 23.04
CA GLU A 72 1.64 1.65 23.47
C GLU A 72 2.36 1.72 24.82
N ASP A 73 1.94 0.91 25.78
CA ASP A 73 2.52 0.88 27.13
C ASP A 73 3.99 0.42 27.13
N ARG A 74 4.38 -0.49 26.23
CA ARG A 74 5.79 -0.91 26.11
C ARG A 74 6.62 0.12 25.35
N LEU A 75 6.03 0.81 24.37
CA LEU A 75 6.73 1.82 23.58
C LEU A 75 7.00 3.09 24.39
N PHE A 76 5.96 3.65 25.00
CA PHE A 76 6.02 4.91 25.73
C PHE A 76 6.38 4.74 27.21
N GLY A 77 6.15 3.55 27.77
CA GLY A 77 6.24 3.31 29.20
C GLY A 77 4.88 3.47 29.87
N GLY A 78 4.86 3.21 31.18
CA GLY A 78 3.63 3.21 31.96
C GLY A 78 3.90 3.12 33.45
N LEU A 79 2.91 2.68 34.22
CA LEU A 79 3.07 2.47 35.66
C LEU A 79 3.92 1.22 35.93
N ASP A 80 4.96 1.35 36.76
CA ASP A 80 5.64 0.22 37.38
C ASP A 80 4.69 -0.44 38.38
N ALA A 81 3.96 -1.45 37.91
CA ALA A 81 2.98 -2.15 38.72
C ALA A 81 3.62 -2.95 39.87
N ALA A 82 4.87 -3.38 39.74
CA ALA A 82 5.54 -4.10 40.82
C ALA A 82 5.90 -3.15 41.97
N ALA A 83 6.48 -1.99 41.65
CA ALA A 83 6.74 -0.95 42.63
C ALA A 83 5.44 -0.40 43.23
N ALA A 84 4.44 -0.11 42.39
CA ALA A 84 3.14 0.37 42.86
C ALA A 84 2.42 -0.62 43.78
N ALA A 85 2.49 -1.93 43.47
CA ALA A 85 1.91 -2.97 44.32
C ALA A 85 2.63 -3.16 45.66
N ARG A 86 3.93 -2.90 45.72
CA ARG A 86 4.73 -3.04 46.96
C ARG A 86 4.65 -1.79 47.83
N GLU A 87 4.78 -0.61 47.24
CA GLU A 87 5.01 0.66 47.94
C GLU A 87 3.78 1.58 47.96
N GLY A 88 2.76 1.30 47.15
CA GLY A 88 1.55 2.14 47.03
C GLY A 88 1.81 3.48 46.34
N ARG A 89 3.01 3.65 45.76
CA ARG A 89 3.42 4.87 45.05
C ARG A 89 3.45 4.63 43.55
N LYS A 90 2.98 5.61 42.79
CA LYS A 90 3.05 5.56 41.33
C LYS A 90 4.48 5.87 40.89
N ARG A 91 5.17 4.88 40.32
CA ARG A 91 6.48 5.05 39.69
C ARG A 91 6.33 4.78 38.20
N LEU A 92 6.98 5.59 37.37
CA LEU A 92 6.97 5.38 35.93
C LEU A 92 8.00 4.32 35.54
N ALA A 93 7.55 3.27 34.87
CA ALA A 93 8.41 2.31 34.19
C ALA A 93 8.80 2.88 32.83
N PRO A 94 10.11 2.94 32.49
CA PRO A 94 10.56 3.46 31.20
C PRO A 94 10.03 2.59 30.06
N GLY A 95 9.58 3.23 28.98
CA GLY A 95 9.27 2.56 27.72
C GLY A 95 10.49 2.37 26.84
N LEU A 96 10.33 1.66 25.73
CA LEU A 96 11.40 1.47 24.74
C LEU A 96 11.98 2.79 24.22
N LEU A 97 11.18 3.85 24.10
CA LEU A 97 11.67 5.15 23.65
C LEU A 97 12.61 5.80 24.67
N ALA A 98 12.30 5.70 25.95
CA ALA A 98 13.17 6.19 27.03
C ALA A 98 14.41 5.29 27.20
N GLU A 99 14.24 3.97 27.07
CA GLU A 99 15.36 3.00 27.05
C GLU A 99 16.29 3.20 25.84
N ALA A 100 15.84 3.93 24.80
CA ALA A 100 16.62 4.22 23.60
C ALA A 100 17.48 5.49 23.72
N ASP A 101 17.41 6.30 24.78
CA ASP A 101 18.23 7.52 24.88
C ASP A 101 19.73 7.19 24.71
N GLY A 102 20.40 7.88 23.76
CA GLY A 102 21.79 7.64 23.41
C GLY A 102 22.07 6.35 22.63
N ARG A 103 21.02 5.62 22.22
CA ARG A 103 21.09 4.34 21.49
C ARG A 103 20.59 4.47 20.06
N TRP A 104 20.76 3.42 19.28
CA TRP A 104 20.14 3.29 17.97
C TRP A 104 18.84 2.51 18.11
N LEU A 105 17.76 3.05 17.58
CA LEU A 105 16.45 2.41 17.55
C LEU A 105 16.25 1.79 16.16
N ALA A 106 16.08 0.46 16.11
CA ALA A 106 15.91 -0.29 14.87
C ALA A 106 14.47 -0.79 14.71
N VAL A 107 13.87 -0.54 13.54
CA VAL A 107 12.51 -0.99 13.18
C VAL A 107 12.57 -1.88 11.94
N ASP A 108 12.59 -3.20 12.11
CA ASP A 108 12.78 -4.16 11.00
C ASP A 108 11.62 -4.19 9.99
N ASP A 109 10.38 -3.96 10.45
CA ASP A 109 9.17 -4.01 9.61
C ASP A 109 8.27 -2.80 9.86
N ALA A 110 8.75 -1.61 9.49
CA ALA A 110 8.02 -0.36 9.71
C ALA A 110 6.62 -0.37 9.04
N GLN A 111 6.46 -1.10 7.94
CA GLN A 111 5.17 -1.24 7.23
C GLN A 111 4.09 -1.97 8.03
N LEU A 112 4.48 -2.86 8.94
CA LEU A 112 3.56 -3.66 9.77
C LEU A 112 3.14 -2.93 11.05
N MET A 113 3.85 -1.85 11.40
CA MET A 113 3.58 -1.07 12.59
C MET A 113 2.32 -0.20 12.40
N PRO A 114 1.49 0.00 13.44
CA PRO A 114 0.42 0.99 13.39
C PRO A 114 0.97 2.38 13.09
N GLU A 115 0.32 3.08 12.16
CA GLU A 115 0.71 4.43 11.69
C GLU A 115 0.93 5.42 12.85
N ARG A 116 0.07 5.38 13.87
CA ARG A 116 0.19 6.25 15.06
C ARG A 116 1.47 5.99 15.85
N LEU A 117 1.86 4.72 16.02
CA LEU A 117 3.08 4.37 16.76
C LEU A 117 4.31 4.75 15.96
N LEU A 118 4.30 4.46 14.65
CA LEU A 118 5.40 4.84 13.77
C LEU A 118 5.59 6.36 13.73
N GLN A 119 4.49 7.13 13.61
CA GLN A 119 4.53 8.59 13.64
C GLN A 119 5.07 9.10 14.98
N ALA A 120 4.65 8.52 16.10
CA ALA A 120 5.15 8.91 17.41
C ALA A 120 6.67 8.65 17.56
N ILE A 121 7.17 7.50 17.08
CA ILE A 121 8.62 7.19 17.06
C ILE A 121 9.36 8.26 16.24
N LEU A 122 8.87 8.58 15.04
CA LEU A 122 9.51 9.52 14.12
C LEU A 122 9.49 10.97 14.65
N GLN A 123 8.41 11.39 15.31
CA GLN A 123 8.33 12.71 15.96
C GLN A 123 9.28 12.80 17.14
N THR A 124 9.24 11.79 18.03
CA THR A 124 10.09 11.73 19.22
C THR A 124 11.59 11.70 18.88
N SER A 125 11.95 11.12 17.73
CA SER A 125 13.31 11.12 17.19
C SER A 125 13.81 12.53 16.82
N GLY A 126 12.91 13.44 16.45
CA GLY A 126 13.24 14.83 16.13
C GLY A 126 13.22 15.74 17.36
N ASP A 127 12.25 15.55 18.25
CA ASP A 127 12.06 16.39 19.44
C ASP A 127 13.11 16.10 20.53
N GLY A 128 13.62 14.87 20.59
CA GLY A 128 14.65 14.45 21.55
C GLY A 128 14.18 14.33 23.00
N VAL A 129 12.90 14.60 23.27
CA VAL A 129 12.22 14.37 24.54
C VAL A 129 10.82 13.82 24.29
N ILE A 130 10.34 12.97 25.19
CA ILE A 130 8.95 12.54 25.21
C ILE A 130 8.27 12.98 26.50
N ARG A 131 7.06 13.52 26.35
CA ARG A 131 6.18 13.87 27.46
C ARG A 131 5.19 12.74 27.70
N ILE A 132 5.23 12.13 28.89
CA ILE A 132 4.38 11.01 29.28
C ILE A 132 3.33 11.52 30.27
N GLU A 133 2.10 11.72 29.77
CA GLU A 133 0.93 12.14 30.55
C GLU A 133 -0.06 10.98 30.69
N ARG A 134 0.20 10.07 31.65
CA ARG A 134 -0.59 8.83 31.82
C ARG A 134 -0.75 8.45 33.29
N GLU A 135 -1.89 7.85 33.63
CA GLU A 135 -2.18 7.34 34.98
C GLU A 135 -1.99 8.39 36.10
N GLY A 136 -2.20 9.68 35.78
CA GLY A 136 -2.01 10.80 36.70
C GLY A 136 -0.54 11.20 36.94
N LEU A 137 0.39 10.69 36.12
CA LEU A 137 1.78 11.11 36.06
C LEU A 137 2.00 12.01 34.85
N SER A 138 2.84 13.03 35.01
CA SER A 138 3.31 13.92 33.94
C SER A 138 4.83 14.04 34.07
N GLU A 139 5.56 13.26 33.30
CA GLU A 139 7.03 13.28 33.30
C GLU A 139 7.59 13.47 31.88
N TYR A 140 8.79 14.02 31.83
CA TYR A 140 9.58 14.14 30.61
C TYR A 140 10.72 13.12 30.66
N ALA A 141 10.90 12.36 29.58
CA ALA A 141 12.03 11.46 29.41
C ALA A 141 12.86 11.89 28.19
N PRO A 142 14.20 11.88 28.27
CA PRO A 142 15.05 12.12 27.11
C PRO A 142 14.95 10.94 26.14
N THR A 143 14.98 11.24 24.84
CA THR A 143 14.80 10.26 23.76
C THR A 143 15.69 10.59 22.56
N ARG A 144 16.97 10.89 22.81
CA ARG A 144 17.95 11.24 21.76
C ARG A 144 18.53 9.96 21.16
N PHE A 145 17.71 9.25 20.40
CA PHE A 145 18.11 8.04 19.68
C PHE A 145 18.29 8.31 18.19
N ARG A 146 19.07 7.44 17.54
CA ARG A 146 19.22 7.41 16.08
C ARG A 146 18.29 6.36 15.50
N LEU A 147 17.44 6.72 14.55
CA LEU A 147 16.40 5.83 14.04
C LEU A 147 16.79 5.20 12.70
N ILE A 148 16.79 3.88 12.66
CA ILE A 148 16.93 3.11 11.41
C ILE A 148 15.72 2.20 11.22
N GLY A 149 15.28 2.04 9.98
CA GLY A 149 14.14 1.21 9.65
C GLY A 149 14.35 0.40 8.37
N ALA A 150 13.62 -0.70 8.28
CA ALA A 150 13.43 -1.44 7.04
C ALA A 150 11.96 -1.43 6.63
N TRP A 151 11.75 -1.39 5.32
CA TRP A 151 10.45 -1.38 4.67
C TRP A 151 10.40 -2.41 3.55
N GLY A 152 9.49 -3.38 3.67
CA GLY A 152 9.22 -4.36 2.61
C GLY A 152 8.37 -3.78 1.48
N THR A 153 8.72 -4.07 0.23
CA THR A 153 7.92 -3.65 -0.95
C THR A 153 6.77 -4.61 -1.27
N ASP A 154 6.47 -5.57 -0.39
CA ASP A 154 5.45 -6.60 -0.61
C ASP A 154 4.04 -5.99 -0.52
N GLY A 155 3.53 -5.48 -1.64
CA GLY A 155 2.11 -5.14 -1.85
C GLY A 155 1.53 -4.04 -0.95
N THR A 156 2.32 -3.40 -0.09
CA THR A 156 1.89 -2.25 0.73
C THR A 156 2.20 -0.95 0.00
N GLU A 157 1.16 -0.15 -0.22
CA GLU A 157 1.29 1.15 -0.86
C GLU A 157 2.10 2.10 0.04
N ARG A 158 3.07 2.79 -0.58
CA ARG A 158 3.90 3.81 0.06
C ARG A 158 3.07 5.07 0.29
N SER A 159 2.26 5.09 1.34
CA SER A 159 1.45 6.27 1.66
C SER A 159 2.35 7.43 2.11
N ARG A 160 2.25 8.59 1.45
CA ARG A 160 3.00 9.84 1.74
C ARG A 160 3.14 10.15 3.25
N PRO A 161 2.06 10.11 4.07
CA PRO A 161 2.15 10.45 5.50
C PRO A 161 3.06 9.55 6.34
N ARG A 162 3.46 8.38 5.83
CA ARG A 162 4.36 7.46 6.55
C ARG A 162 5.82 7.61 6.14
N LEU A 163 6.07 8.16 4.95
CA LEU A 163 7.40 8.32 4.40
C LEU A 163 7.96 9.73 4.61
N ASP A 164 7.10 10.75 4.62
CA ASP A 164 7.51 12.16 4.76
C ASP A 164 8.22 12.48 6.08
N TYR A 165 8.04 11.61 7.09
CA TYR A 165 8.70 11.74 8.39
C TYR A 165 10.03 11.00 8.49
N TRP A 166 10.49 10.35 7.42
CA TRP A 166 11.83 9.78 7.36
C TRP A 166 12.82 10.81 6.84
N GLY A 167 14.06 10.80 7.35
CA GLY A 167 15.11 11.69 6.82
C GLY A 167 15.58 11.21 5.44
N ILE A 168 16.23 10.05 5.42
CA ILE A 168 16.72 9.43 4.19
C ILE A 168 15.92 8.17 3.89
N CYS A 169 15.54 7.99 2.63
CA CYS A 169 14.94 6.74 2.15
C CYS A 169 15.76 6.18 0.99
N VAL A 170 16.36 5.01 1.19
CA VAL A 170 17.13 4.32 0.14
C VAL A 170 16.41 3.06 -0.29
N THR A 171 16.20 2.91 -1.60
CA THR A 171 15.74 1.63 -2.15
C THR A 171 16.95 0.78 -2.49
N LEU A 172 16.99 -0.43 -1.93
CA LEU A 172 18.00 -1.44 -2.23
C LEU A 172 17.82 -1.90 -3.67
N GLU A 173 18.95 -2.05 -4.35
CA GLU A 173 18.96 -2.46 -5.75
C GLU A 173 18.76 -3.97 -5.84
N ARG A 174 17.99 -4.40 -6.85
CA ARG A 174 17.83 -5.83 -7.13
C ARG A 174 19.10 -6.33 -7.80
N ILE A 175 19.79 -7.24 -7.11
CA ILE A 175 21.02 -7.85 -7.63
C ILE A 175 20.65 -8.80 -8.76
N VAL A 176 21.04 -8.44 -9.99
CA VAL A 176 20.76 -9.21 -11.20
C VAL A 176 21.98 -9.99 -11.70
N SER A 177 23.20 -9.49 -11.48
CA SER A 177 24.46 -10.10 -11.92
C SER A 177 24.64 -11.50 -11.29
N PRO A 178 24.90 -12.54 -12.12
CA PRO A 178 25.25 -13.87 -11.63
C PRO A 178 26.48 -13.86 -10.72
N GLU A 179 27.49 -13.06 -11.04
CA GLU A 179 28.76 -12.98 -10.30
C GLU A 179 28.51 -12.48 -8.87
N GLN A 180 27.75 -11.39 -8.72
CA GLN A 180 27.37 -10.86 -7.41
C GLN A 180 26.52 -11.85 -6.62
N LYS A 181 25.62 -12.61 -7.28
CA LYS A 181 24.83 -13.66 -6.61
C LYS A 181 25.71 -14.81 -6.12
N MET A 182 26.68 -15.24 -6.93
CA MET A 182 27.63 -16.28 -6.55
C MET A 182 28.46 -15.84 -5.34
N GLU A 183 28.91 -14.58 -5.33
CA GLU A 183 29.63 -14.00 -4.20
C GLU A 183 28.78 -14.00 -2.92
N ILE A 184 27.51 -13.59 -2.99
CA ILE A 184 26.58 -13.63 -1.85
C ILE A 184 26.40 -15.05 -1.33
N ILE A 185 26.17 -16.01 -2.22
CA ILE A 185 26.01 -17.43 -1.84
C ILE A 185 27.27 -17.93 -1.15
N ARG A 186 28.45 -17.61 -1.71
CA ARG A 186 29.74 -18.01 -1.13
C ARG A 186 29.94 -17.42 0.26
N HIS A 187 29.77 -16.11 0.41
CA HIS A 187 29.91 -15.45 1.70
C HIS A 187 28.93 -15.98 2.74
N GLN A 188 27.68 -16.27 2.34
CA GLN A 188 26.69 -16.86 3.23
C GLN A 188 27.09 -18.26 3.70
N LEU A 189 27.56 -19.12 2.79
CA LEU A 189 28.04 -20.47 3.13
C LEU A 189 29.28 -20.44 4.03
N ASP A 190 30.22 -19.54 3.76
CA ASP A 190 31.43 -19.38 4.57
C ASP A 190 31.09 -18.86 5.97
N PHE A 191 30.16 -17.91 6.09
CA PHE A 191 29.68 -17.40 7.37
C PHE A 191 28.90 -18.47 8.17
N GLU A 192 28.05 -19.27 7.52
CA GLU A 192 27.34 -20.38 8.19
C GLU A 192 28.27 -21.48 8.67
N ARG A 193 29.35 -21.75 7.92
CA ARG A 193 30.35 -22.76 8.28
C ARG A 193 31.16 -22.36 9.51
N ASP A 194 31.64 -21.12 9.56
CA ASP A 194 32.43 -20.59 10.68
C ASP A 194 32.23 -19.06 10.79
N PRO A 195 31.26 -18.61 11.60
CA PRO A 195 30.95 -17.18 11.73
C PRO A 195 32.14 -16.37 12.24
N LEU A 196 32.91 -16.90 13.20
CA LEU A 196 34.01 -16.18 13.85
C LEU A 196 35.15 -15.96 12.87
N ARG A 197 35.58 -17.03 12.18
CA ARG A 197 36.65 -16.93 11.18
C ARG A 197 36.25 -16.02 10.03
N PHE A 198 34.99 -16.07 9.59
CA PHE A 198 34.50 -15.16 8.56
C PHE A 198 34.57 -13.71 9.04
N THR A 199 34.09 -13.41 10.26
CA THR A 199 34.15 -12.04 10.79
C THR A 199 35.58 -11.54 11.01
N ASP A 200 36.50 -12.41 11.44
CA ASP A 200 37.91 -12.06 11.60
C ASP A 200 38.57 -11.72 10.26
N GLY A 201 38.16 -12.40 9.18
CA GLY A 201 38.60 -12.09 7.81
C GLY A 201 38.27 -10.66 7.36
N TYR A 202 37.23 -10.05 7.92
CA TYR A 202 36.78 -8.68 7.61
C TYR A 202 37.11 -7.67 8.72
N ALA A 203 37.93 -8.04 9.71
CA ALA A 203 38.23 -7.20 10.86
C ALA A 203 39.02 -5.93 10.46
N ALA A 204 39.88 -6.03 9.44
CA ALA A 204 40.67 -4.91 8.93
C ALA A 204 39.76 -3.86 8.26
N GLU A 205 38.92 -4.27 7.31
CA GLU A 205 37.97 -3.41 6.60
C GLU A 205 36.96 -2.78 7.57
N THR A 206 36.47 -3.57 8.54
CA THR A 206 35.57 -3.09 9.59
C THR A 206 36.22 -1.98 10.43
N SER A 207 37.50 -2.17 10.79
CA SER A 207 38.26 -1.18 11.57
C SER A 207 38.55 0.08 10.76
N GLU A 208 38.90 -0.08 9.48
CA GLU A 208 39.13 1.04 8.57
C GLU A 208 37.87 1.90 8.40
N LEU A 209 36.72 1.24 8.21
CA LEU A 209 35.43 1.93 8.09
C LEU A 209 35.03 2.64 9.38
N ARG A 210 35.26 2.02 10.54
CA ARG A 210 35.06 2.66 11.86
C ARG A 210 35.93 3.91 12.02
N ASN A 211 37.20 3.84 11.61
CA ASN A 211 38.11 4.99 11.65
C ASN A 211 37.65 6.10 10.71
N LYS A 212 37.17 5.77 9.51
CA LYS A 212 36.58 6.73 8.56
C LYS A 212 35.37 7.44 9.14
N ILE A 213 34.44 6.72 9.77
CA ILE A 213 33.28 7.31 10.47
C ILE A 213 33.75 8.26 11.58
N GLY A 214 34.71 7.82 12.41
CA GLY A 214 35.24 8.64 13.51
C GLY A 214 35.94 9.91 13.03
N ALA A 215 36.68 9.85 11.92
CA ALA A 215 37.33 11.01 11.32
C ALA A 215 36.31 11.99 10.71
N ALA A 216 35.32 11.48 9.96
CA ALA A 216 34.25 12.28 9.38
C ALA A 216 33.39 12.97 10.47
N ALA A 217 33.04 12.25 11.55
CA ALA A 217 32.27 12.81 12.65
C ALA A 217 33.00 13.96 13.37
N LYS A 218 34.33 13.92 13.45
CA LYS A 218 35.14 15.03 13.98
C LYS A 218 35.10 16.25 13.07
N ARG A 219 35.23 16.06 11.75
CA ARG A 219 35.21 17.15 10.76
C ARG A 219 33.84 17.82 10.62
N LEU A 220 32.75 17.08 10.84
CA LEU A 220 31.38 17.57 10.65
C LEU A 220 31.10 18.90 11.36
N ALA A 221 31.71 19.15 12.53
CA ALA A 221 31.55 20.40 13.27
C ALA A 221 32.05 21.63 12.50
N ASP A 222 33.10 21.46 11.68
CA ASP A 222 33.78 22.53 10.95
C ASP A 222 33.27 22.69 9.51
N VAL A 223 32.44 21.75 9.01
CA VAL A 223 31.90 21.81 7.65
C VAL A 223 30.87 22.93 7.53
N ALA A 224 31.22 23.95 6.75
CA ALA A 224 30.36 25.06 6.40
C ALA A 224 29.48 24.75 5.17
N ILE A 225 28.32 25.40 5.08
CA ILE A 225 27.48 25.37 3.87
C ILE A 225 27.65 26.70 3.14
N GLY A 226 28.20 26.65 1.93
CA GLY A 226 28.34 27.83 1.07
C GLY A 226 26.99 28.38 0.61
N SER A 227 26.96 29.67 0.27
CA SER A 227 25.75 30.35 -0.23
C SER A 227 25.24 29.78 -1.56
N GLY A 228 26.13 29.31 -2.43
CA GLY A 228 25.79 28.62 -3.67
C GLY A 228 25.06 27.29 -3.40
N ALA A 229 25.57 26.49 -2.47
CA ALA A 229 24.96 25.24 -2.06
C ALA A 229 23.57 25.45 -1.44
N LEU A 230 23.39 26.48 -0.60
CA LEU A 230 22.06 26.84 -0.07
C LEU A 230 21.06 27.19 -1.16
N ARG A 231 21.49 27.94 -2.19
CA ARG A 231 20.62 28.28 -3.32
C ARG A 231 20.19 27.02 -4.08
N LEU A 232 21.14 26.13 -4.38
CA LEU A 232 20.85 24.87 -5.04
C LEU A 232 19.91 23.97 -4.22
N MET A 233 20.08 23.92 -2.89
CA MET A 233 19.17 23.20 -2.00
C MET A 233 17.74 23.74 -2.09
N ALA A 234 17.57 25.06 -2.06
CA ALA A 234 16.26 25.70 -2.16
C ALA A 234 15.59 25.45 -3.53
N GLU A 235 16.37 25.48 -4.62
CA GLU A 235 15.88 25.16 -5.98
C GLU A 235 15.37 23.72 -6.07
N LEU A 236 16.17 22.73 -5.64
CA LEU A 236 15.81 21.31 -5.68
C LEU A 236 14.58 20.99 -4.84
N ILE A 237 14.40 21.66 -3.70
CA ILE A 237 13.25 21.46 -2.82
C ILE A 237 12.00 22.15 -3.38
N GLY A 238 12.17 23.31 -4.01
CA GLY A 238 11.10 23.98 -4.76
C GLY A 238 10.53 23.09 -5.86
N GLU A 239 11.40 22.40 -6.61
CA GLU A 239 10.99 21.42 -7.63
C GLU A 239 10.29 20.20 -7.01
N ALA A 240 10.72 19.75 -5.83
CA ALA A 240 10.15 18.59 -5.16
C ALA A 240 8.77 18.83 -4.52
N ASN A 241 8.33 20.09 -4.44
CA ASN A 241 7.06 20.52 -3.82
C ASN A 241 6.86 19.88 -2.43
N ALA A 242 7.94 19.87 -1.62
CA ALA A 242 7.94 19.32 -0.27
C ALA A 242 7.19 20.27 0.68
N ALA A 243 6.36 19.70 1.56
CA ALA A 243 5.65 20.49 2.56
C ALA A 243 6.57 20.77 3.78
N GLY A 244 6.93 22.04 3.97
CA GLY A 244 7.67 22.54 5.14
C GLY A 244 9.19 22.35 5.10
N ASN A 245 9.87 22.97 6.07
CA ASN A 245 11.34 23.15 6.07
C ASN A 245 12.13 21.90 6.51
N ARG A 246 11.46 20.78 6.80
CA ARG A 246 12.12 19.55 7.23
C ARG A 246 13.02 18.98 6.13
N ALA A 247 12.54 19.00 4.89
CA ALA A 247 13.32 18.52 3.74
C ALA A 247 14.59 19.34 3.55
N GLU A 248 14.54 20.67 3.79
CA GLU A 248 15.68 21.58 3.72
C GLU A 248 16.75 21.21 4.73
N ILE A 249 16.35 21.00 6.00
CA ILE A 249 17.26 20.63 7.07
C ILE A 249 17.89 19.26 6.80
N VAL A 250 17.10 18.27 6.39
CA VAL A 250 17.61 16.93 6.10
C VAL A 250 18.57 16.96 4.91
N LEU A 251 18.26 17.70 3.86
CA LEU A 251 19.13 17.84 2.68
C LEU A 251 20.47 18.50 3.07
N ALA A 252 20.41 19.59 3.84
CA ALA A 252 21.59 20.29 4.34
C ALA A 252 22.46 19.40 5.24
N GLU A 253 21.86 18.72 6.22
CA GLU A 253 22.58 17.83 7.14
C GLU A 253 23.16 16.59 6.43
N THR A 254 22.48 16.10 5.40
CA THR A 254 22.99 15.00 4.54
C THR A 254 24.17 15.48 3.69
N ALA A 255 24.08 16.66 3.08
CA ALA A 255 25.17 17.23 2.28
C ALA A 255 26.40 17.52 3.13
N ARG A 256 26.22 18.04 4.36
CA ARG A 256 27.31 18.20 5.34
C ARG A 256 27.96 16.88 5.72
N ALA A 257 27.16 15.83 5.92
CA ALA A 257 27.67 14.50 6.21
C ALA A 257 28.51 13.94 5.05
N ILE A 258 28.09 14.18 3.80
CA ILE A 258 28.83 13.77 2.59
C ILE A 258 30.16 14.53 2.49
N ALA A 259 30.14 15.86 2.65
CA ALA A 259 31.36 16.67 2.65
C ALA A 259 32.34 16.20 3.74
N ALA A 260 31.86 15.97 4.96
CA ALA A 260 32.67 15.47 6.07
C ALA A 260 33.24 14.07 5.81
N TRP A 261 32.47 13.21 5.12
CA TRP A 261 32.88 11.87 4.71
C TRP A 261 33.99 11.89 3.65
N GLU A 262 33.90 12.82 2.69
CA GLU A 262 34.90 13.02 1.63
C GLU A 262 36.14 13.79 2.12
N GLY A 263 36.01 14.52 3.24
CA GLY A 263 37.09 15.30 3.84
C GLY A 263 37.11 16.78 3.45
N ASP A 264 36.03 17.28 2.84
CA ASP A 264 35.90 18.67 2.43
C ASP A 264 35.42 19.56 3.58
N ALA A 265 35.97 20.78 3.65
CA ALA A 265 35.61 21.78 4.67
C ALA A 265 34.34 22.57 4.34
N GLU A 266 33.90 22.55 3.08
CA GLU A 266 32.72 23.28 2.62
C GLU A 266 31.82 22.37 1.75
N VAL A 267 30.50 22.54 1.91
CA VAL A 267 29.52 21.89 1.04
C VAL A 267 29.51 22.55 -0.33
N VAL A 268 29.91 21.80 -1.36
CA VAL A 268 29.83 22.17 -2.77
C VAL A 268 28.64 21.49 -3.47
N ASP A 269 28.30 21.96 -4.67
CA ASP A 269 27.13 21.52 -5.43
C ASP A 269 27.04 20.01 -5.64
N ARG A 270 28.18 19.33 -5.87
CA ARG A 270 28.24 17.86 -6.00
C ARG A 270 27.68 17.14 -4.75
N HIS A 271 27.94 17.67 -3.56
CA HIS A 271 27.45 17.07 -2.30
C HIS A 271 25.94 17.27 -2.17
N VAL A 272 25.42 18.40 -2.62
CA VAL A 272 23.99 18.69 -2.61
C VAL A 272 23.25 17.78 -3.58
N GLN A 273 23.77 17.61 -4.79
CA GLN A 273 23.20 16.70 -5.79
C GLN A 273 23.18 15.25 -5.29
N GLU A 274 24.27 14.79 -4.66
CA GLU A 274 24.30 13.45 -4.09
C GLU A 274 23.33 13.31 -2.91
N ALA A 275 23.31 14.28 -1.99
CA ALA A 275 22.39 14.32 -0.86
C ALA A 275 20.92 14.31 -1.30
N ALA A 276 20.59 15.03 -2.37
CA ALA A 276 19.26 15.06 -2.97
C ALA A 276 18.83 13.66 -3.44
N GLY A 277 19.77 12.86 -3.94
CA GLY A 277 19.54 11.45 -4.28
C GLY A 277 19.14 10.57 -3.09
N TYR A 278 19.42 10.96 -1.85
CA TYR A 278 19.02 10.23 -0.64
C TYR A 278 17.77 10.80 0.02
N ALA A 279 17.69 12.14 0.11
CA ALA A 279 16.68 12.86 0.88
C ALA A 279 15.39 13.15 0.10
N LEU A 280 15.41 13.27 -1.22
CA LEU A 280 14.22 13.70 -1.99
C LEU A 280 13.39 12.57 -2.65
N PRO A 281 13.90 11.36 -3.00
CA PRO A 281 13.13 10.42 -3.81
C PRO A 281 11.78 10.01 -3.22
N HIS A 282 11.68 9.93 -1.89
CA HIS A 282 10.44 9.55 -1.22
C HIS A 282 9.38 10.67 -1.21
N LEU A 283 9.80 11.93 -1.39
CA LEU A 283 8.92 13.10 -1.54
C LEU A 283 8.37 13.21 -2.96
N LEU A 284 9.18 12.81 -3.95
CA LEU A 284 8.90 12.85 -5.39
C LEU A 284 8.11 11.64 -5.91
N ALA A 285 8.45 10.42 -5.48
CA ALA A 285 7.91 9.16 -6.02
C ALA A 285 6.40 8.94 -5.77
N VAL A 286 5.75 9.82 -5.01
CA VAL A 286 4.32 9.77 -4.73
C VAL A 286 3.51 10.70 -5.66
N ASN A 287 4.17 11.59 -6.41
CA ASN A 287 3.54 12.50 -7.37
C ASN A 287 3.54 11.95 -8.80
N GLY A 288 3.11 10.70 -8.99
CA GLY A 288 2.74 10.16 -10.30
C GLY A 288 3.87 9.90 -11.31
N SER A 289 3.73 8.79 -12.04
CA SER A 289 4.47 8.46 -13.27
C SER A 289 5.98 8.27 -13.13
N ALA A 290 6.43 7.06 -13.45
CA ALA A 290 7.80 6.84 -13.89
C ALA A 290 8.10 7.76 -15.11
N ARG A 291 8.70 8.92 -14.86
CA ARG A 291 9.68 9.45 -15.81
C ARG A 291 10.91 8.58 -15.66
N SER A 292 10.94 7.52 -16.47
CA SER A 292 12.19 6.82 -16.76
C SER A 292 13.20 7.87 -17.25
N PRO A 293 14.42 7.95 -16.69
CA PRO A 293 15.48 8.75 -17.27
C PRO A 293 15.88 8.05 -18.57
N ASN A 294 15.22 8.42 -19.67
CA ASN A 294 15.67 8.03 -20.98
C ASN A 294 16.98 8.78 -21.20
N ARG A 295 18.11 8.10 -20.95
CA ARG A 295 19.42 8.49 -21.46
C ARG A 295 19.27 8.62 -22.97
N ARG A 296 19.24 9.85 -23.46
CA ARG A 296 19.67 10.13 -24.83
C ARG A 296 21.10 10.61 -24.72
N ASP A 297 22.01 9.67 -24.92
CA ASP A 297 23.36 9.98 -25.32
C ASP A 297 23.31 10.57 -26.74
N GLY A 298 24.07 11.65 -26.93
CA GLY A 298 24.53 12.11 -28.25
C GLY A 298 23.71 13.22 -28.89
N GLU A 299 24.06 14.47 -28.60
CA GLU A 299 24.56 15.41 -29.63
C GLU A 299 25.16 16.65 -28.95
N LYS A 300 26.36 17.03 -29.41
CA LYS A 300 27.18 18.13 -28.88
C LYS A 300 26.55 19.50 -29.18
N PRO A 301 26.74 20.52 -28.33
CA PRO A 301 26.40 21.90 -28.64
C PRO A 301 27.60 22.65 -29.22
N GLU A 302 27.44 23.27 -30.38
CA GLU A 302 28.31 24.38 -30.82
C GLU A 302 27.44 25.51 -31.38
N GLY A 303 27.77 26.74 -31.00
CA GLY A 303 27.47 27.91 -31.83
C GLY A 303 26.55 28.98 -31.23
N ASN A 304 27.07 29.69 -30.22
CA ASN A 304 27.00 31.14 -29.99
C ASN A 304 25.89 31.99 -30.64
N GLY A 305 25.27 32.82 -29.78
CA GLY A 305 25.35 34.27 -29.96
C GLY A 305 24.03 35.01 -30.20
N GLU A 306 23.67 35.84 -29.20
CA GLU A 306 23.15 37.23 -29.29
C GLU A 306 21.96 37.49 -30.28
N THR A 307 20.87 38.20 -29.99
CA THR A 307 20.62 39.39 -29.17
C THR A 307 19.10 39.72 -29.25
N GLN A 308 18.56 40.33 -28.19
CA GLN A 308 17.58 41.44 -28.16
C GLN A 308 16.17 41.39 -28.80
N ARG A 309 15.19 41.72 -27.92
CA ARG A 309 14.07 42.70 -28.05
C ARG A 309 12.99 42.40 -29.11
N ASP A 310 11.73 42.81 -29.04
CA ASP A 310 10.85 43.49 -28.09
C ASP A 310 9.41 43.27 -28.63
N ARG A 311 8.43 43.21 -27.74
CA ARG A 311 7.06 43.76 -27.82
C ARG A 311 6.08 43.49 -29.00
N GLU A 312 4.83 43.30 -28.53
CA GLU A 312 3.54 43.82 -29.04
C GLU A 312 2.61 42.95 -29.92
N ARG A 313 1.37 42.85 -29.41
CA ARG A 313 0.08 42.39 -29.98
C ARG A 313 -0.46 43.39 -31.05
N PRO A 314 -1.69 43.28 -31.62
CA PRO A 314 -2.52 42.13 -32.09
C PRO A 314 -3.22 42.34 -33.47
N THR A 315 -3.74 41.24 -34.08
CA THR A 315 -4.94 41.10 -34.99
C THR A 315 -5.01 41.90 -36.33
N PRO A 316 -5.94 41.66 -37.30
CA PRO A 316 -6.96 40.59 -37.51
C PRO A 316 -6.99 39.97 -38.95
N GLU A 317 -7.90 38.99 -39.11
CA GLU A 317 -8.58 38.40 -40.31
C GLU A 317 -8.71 39.27 -41.61
N PRO A 318 -8.88 38.68 -42.83
CA PRO A 318 -10.17 38.07 -43.23
C PRO A 318 -10.17 36.90 -44.27
N ALA A 319 -11.38 36.41 -44.49
CA ALA A 319 -11.86 35.23 -45.21
C ALA A 319 -11.93 35.30 -46.76
N SER A 320 -11.95 34.13 -47.41
CA SER A 320 -12.83 33.81 -48.56
C SER A 320 -12.75 32.31 -48.92
N ARG A 321 -13.78 31.49 -48.63
CA ARG A 321 -14.81 30.95 -49.55
C ARG A 321 -14.31 30.42 -50.92
N LYS A 322 -14.44 29.11 -51.15
CA LYS A 322 -15.44 28.46 -52.06
C LYS A 322 -15.15 26.95 -52.25
N SER A 323 -16.17 26.12 -52.00
CA SER A 323 -16.36 24.74 -52.51
C SER A 323 -16.84 24.80 -53.98
N PRO A 324 -17.21 23.70 -54.71
CA PRO A 324 -17.37 22.27 -54.33
C PRO A 324 -16.93 21.24 -55.42
N GLY A 325 -17.09 19.93 -55.15
CA GLY A 325 -17.25 18.91 -56.21
C GLY A 325 -16.63 17.53 -55.96
N ARG A 326 -17.46 16.55 -55.55
CA ARG A 326 -17.27 15.08 -55.69
C ARG A 326 -17.85 14.62 -57.06
N PRO A 327 -17.89 13.32 -57.49
CA PRO A 327 -17.44 12.03 -56.90
C PRO A 327 -16.80 10.99 -57.89
N GLY A 328 -16.36 9.83 -57.35
CA GLY A 328 -16.40 8.48 -57.98
C GLY A 328 -15.27 8.13 -58.98
N GLY A 329 -14.71 6.92 -59.09
CA GLY A 329 -14.99 5.61 -58.52
C GLY A 329 -14.90 4.53 -59.62
N SER A 330 -13.85 3.69 -59.62
CA SER A 330 -13.66 2.39 -60.33
C SER A 330 -12.16 2.05 -60.32
N GLY A 331 -11.60 0.87 -60.09
CA GLY A 331 -12.07 -0.50 -60.03
C GLY A 331 -10.99 -1.41 -60.66
N GLY A 332 -10.18 -2.09 -59.83
CA GLY A 332 -9.29 -3.26 -60.12
C GLY A 332 -8.30 -3.20 -61.32
N PRO A 333 -7.55 -4.29 -61.63
CA PRO A 333 -7.20 -5.48 -60.83
C PRO A 333 -5.72 -5.95 -60.94
N SER A 334 -5.35 -6.91 -60.07
CA SER A 334 -4.49 -8.12 -60.26
C SER A 334 -3.13 -8.10 -61.00
N GLY A 335 -2.15 -8.82 -60.43
CA GLY A 335 -1.43 -9.86 -61.20
C GLY A 335 0.03 -10.23 -60.81
N GLY A 336 0.19 -11.40 -60.17
CA GLY A 336 1.24 -12.41 -60.44
C GLY A 336 2.61 -12.27 -59.76
N SER A 337 3.42 -13.31 -59.56
CA SER A 337 3.30 -14.79 -59.53
C SER A 337 4.73 -15.38 -59.32
N ARG A 338 4.80 -16.69 -59.03
CA ARG A 338 5.95 -17.64 -59.20
C ARG A 338 6.88 -17.87 -58.00
N SER A 339 7.40 -19.07 -57.72
CA SER A 339 7.14 -20.49 -58.08
C SER A 339 8.26 -21.37 -57.48
N GLY A 340 7.97 -22.65 -57.20
CA GLY A 340 8.93 -23.77 -57.18
C GLY A 340 9.37 -24.24 -55.79
N ASP A 341 9.53 -25.53 -55.49
CA ASP A 341 9.23 -26.79 -56.18
C ASP A 341 9.38 -27.94 -55.16
N SER A 342 8.66 -29.05 -55.37
CA SER A 342 8.67 -30.28 -54.52
C SER A 342 9.81 -31.24 -54.96
N PRO A 343 10.04 -32.44 -54.34
CA PRO A 343 9.19 -33.66 -54.45
C PRO A 343 9.17 -34.51 -53.14
N GLY A 344 8.42 -35.59 -52.89
CA GLY A 344 7.54 -36.56 -53.59
C GLY A 344 7.55 -37.83 -52.69
N THR A 345 6.46 -38.28 -52.06
CA THR A 345 5.43 -39.27 -52.46
C THR A 345 5.89 -40.71 -52.74
N ASP A 346 5.27 -41.69 -52.05
CA ASP A 346 4.58 -42.90 -52.57
C ASP A 346 4.39 -43.92 -51.41
N GLY A 347 3.29 -44.68 -51.24
CA GLY A 347 2.11 -44.93 -52.05
C GLY A 347 0.97 -45.63 -51.27
N GLN A 348 -0.22 -45.57 -51.90
CA GLN A 348 -1.59 -46.05 -51.59
C GLN A 348 -1.76 -47.60 -51.70
N PRO A 349 -2.97 -48.24 -51.83
CA PRO A 349 -4.39 -47.81 -51.66
C PRO A 349 -5.28 -48.77 -50.81
N ALA A 350 -6.37 -48.26 -50.21
CA ALA A 350 -7.82 -48.40 -50.56
C ALA A 350 -8.56 -49.67 -50.07
N ASP A 351 -9.63 -49.48 -49.29
CA ASP A 351 -11.00 -49.67 -49.80
C ASP A 351 -12.08 -49.03 -48.89
N ALA A 352 -13.22 -48.72 -49.53
CA ALA A 352 -14.21 -47.72 -49.15
C ALA A 352 -15.42 -48.23 -48.32
N ALA A 353 -16.03 -47.34 -47.53
CA ALA A 353 -17.50 -47.23 -47.40
C ALA A 353 -17.90 -45.87 -46.82
N ALA A 354 -18.90 -45.25 -47.46
CA ALA A 354 -19.27 -43.84 -47.37
C ALA A 354 -20.18 -43.47 -46.17
N GLY A 355 -20.09 -42.20 -45.76
CA GLY A 355 -21.02 -41.54 -44.84
C GLY A 355 -20.62 -40.07 -44.58
N ASN A 356 -20.99 -39.17 -45.49
CA ASN A 356 -20.71 -37.73 -45.45
C ASN A 356 -21.37 -37.03 -44.24
N THR A 357 -20.67 -36.13 -43.55
CA THR A 357 -21.00 -34.69 -43.50
C THR A 357 -19.94 -33.91 -42.68
N ASN A 358 -19.57 -32.76 -43.25
CA ASN A 358 -18.43 -31.91 -42.89
C ASN A 358 -18.51 -31.29 -41.48
N ALA A 359 -17.38 -31.30 -40.77
CA ALA A 359 -17.00 -30.22 -39.84
C ALA A 359 -15.47 -30.21 -39.64
N SER A 360 -14.78 -29.53 -40.55
CA SER A 360 -13.38 -29.12 -40.36
C SER A 360 -13.27 -28.18 -39.16
N GLY A 361 -12.35 -28.49 -38.26
CA GLY A 361 -12.03 -27.66 -37.11
C GLY A 361 -11.57 -26.26 -37.52
N ALA A 362 -12.13 -25.26 -36.85
CA ALA A 362 -11.49 -23.97 -36.67
C ALA A 362 -10.90 -23.96 -35.26
N VAL A 363 -9.58 -24.02 -35.18
CA VAL A 363 -8.81 -23.67 -33.99
C VAL A 363 -9.06 -22.18 -33.73
N GLU A 364 -9.93 -21.86 -32.77
CA GLU A 364 -10.13 -20.49 -32.33
C GLU A 364 -8.86 -19.99 -31.63
N MET A 365 -8.22 -19.00 -32.26
CA MET A 365 -7.12 -18.24 -31.70
C MET A 365 -7.51 -17.68 -30.33
N ILE A 366 -6.75 -18.07 -29.31
CA ILE A 366 -6.77 -17.46 -28.00
C ILE A 366 -6.20 -16.04 -28.17
N GLU A 367 -7.09 -15.05 -28.27
CA GLU A 367 -6.72 -13.64 -28.24
C GLU A 367 -5.99 -13.31 -26.94
N THR A 368 -4.72 -12.94 -27.09
CA THR A 368 -3.86 -12.38 -26.05
C THR A 368 -4.52 -11.14 -25.44
N ILE A 369 -4.99 -11.26 -24.20
CA ILE A 369 -5.66 -10.18 -23.46
C ILE A 369 -4.68 -9.02 -23.27
N GLY A 370 -5.19 -7.80 -23.56
CA GLY A 370 -4.46 -6.54 -23.59
C GLY A 370 -3.83 -6.07 -22.26
N ARG A 371 -3.14 -4.93 -22.40
CA ARG A 371 -2.29 -4.22 -21.42
C ARG A 371 -2.76 -4.30 -19.96
N GLU A 372 -1.78 -4.43 -19.06
CA GLU A 372 -1.97 -4.30 -17.61
C GLU A 372 -2.54 -2.93 -17.24
N ILE A 373 -3.80 -2.91 -16.81
CA ILE A 373 -4.45 -1.71 -16.26
C ILE A 373 -4.23 -1.70 -14.75
N ALA A 374 -3.48 -0.71 -14.26
CA ALA A 374 -3.37 -0.42 -12.84
C ALA A 374 -4.66 0.25 -12.37
N THR A 375 -5.47 -0.45 -11.57
CA THR A 375 -6.68 0.12 -10.96
C THR A 375 -6.36 0.57 -9.53
N PRO A 376 -6.67 1.83 -9.15
CA PRO A 376 -6.60 2.24 -7.75
C PRO A 376 -7.73 1.57 -6.94
N PRO A 377 -7.55 1.40 -5.62
CA PRO A 377 -8.43 0.55 -4.82
C PRO A 377 -9.83 1.17 -4.64
N ILE A 378 -10.91 0.39 -4.81
CA ILE A 378 -12.29 0.86 -4.60
C ILE A 378 -12.59 0.97 -3.10
N SER A 379 -12.98 2.16 -2.62
CA SER A 379 -13.31 2.41 -1.22
C SER A 379 -14.81 2.51 -0.97
N PHE A 380 -15.38 1.46 -0.39
CA PHE A 380 -16.71 1.50 0.20
C PHE A 380 -16.61 2.03 1.66
N THR A 381 -17.39 3.05 2.01
CA THR A 381 -17.34 3.75 3.31
C THR A 381 -18.68 3.63 4.03
N TYR A 382 -18.77 2.83 5.10
CA TYR A 382 -20.04 2.62 5.82
C TYR A 382 -20.36 3.75 6.83
N ARG A 383 -21.61 4.20 6.91
CA ARG A 383 -22.17 4.94 8.06
C ARG A 383 -23.04 3.99 8.88
N PHE A 384 -22.80 3.89 10.18
CA PHE A 384 -23.73 3.26 11.10
C PHE A 384 -24.93 4.20 11.34
N ALA A 385 -26.10 3.62 11.65
CA ALA A 385 -27.30 4.38 12.01
C ALA A 385 -27.17 5.17 13.33
N ASP A 386 -26.11 4.94 14.11
CA ASP A 386 -25.80 5.74 15.30
C ASP A 386 -24.81 6.87 14.96
N GLY A 387 -25.33 8.09 14.99
CA GLY A 387 -24.65 9.34 14.63
C GLY A 387 -23.22 9.47 15.18
N GLY A 388 -22.25 9.37 14.27
CA GLY A 388 -20.86 9.67 14.56
C GLY A 388 -20.12 9.88 13.26
N ASN A 389 -20.09 11.13 12.79
CA ASN A 389 -19.27 11.52 11.65
C ASN A 389 -17.80 11.21 11.98
N ARG A 390 -17.22 10.24 11.26
CA ARG A 390 -15.80 9.89 11.38
C ARG A 390 -15.20 9.88 10.00
N ASP A 391 -14.33 10.86 9.77
CA ASP A 391 -13.62 11.10 8.53
C ASP A 391 -13.01 9.83 7.94
N GLY A 392 -13.10 9.78 6.60
CA GLY A 392 -12.75 8.65 5.76
C GLY A 392 -11.40 8.03 6.07
N LYS A 393 -11.44 6.85 6.69
CA LYS A 393 -10.43 5.78 6.61
C LYS A 393 -11.22 4.46 6.70
N ARG A 394 -11.18 3.62 5.65
CA ARG A 394 -11.98 2.39 5.47
C ARG A 394 -12.21 1.58 6.75
N ASN A 395 -13.49 1.19 6.96
CA ASN A 395 -14.02 0.16 7.85
C ASN A 395 -13.27 -0.08 9.17
N LYS A 396 -13.20 0.96 10.01
CA LYS A 396 -13.07 0.75 11.46
C LYS A 396 -14.41 0.25 12.00
N ILE A 397 -14.56 -1.05 12.18
CA ILE A 397 -15.64 -1.54 13.03
C ILE A 397 -15.25 -1.14 14.45
N GLY A 398 -16.16 -0.46 15.14
CA GLY A 398 -16.04 -0.17 16.56
C GLY A 398 -15.78 -1.44 17.37
N ALA A 399 -15.29 -1.24 18.59
CA ALA A 399 -14.91 -2.29 19.53
C ALA A 399 -16.03 -3.34 19.73
N GLY A 400 -15.95 -4.45 18.99
CA GLY A 400 -16.74 -5.64 19.23
C GLY A 400 -15.97 -6.61 20.15
N PRO A 401 -16.65 -7.34 21.05
CA PRO A 401 -16.00 -8.31 21.93
C PRO A 401 -15.45 -9.50 21.10
N GLY A 402 -14.21 -9.88 21.39
CA GLY A 402 -13.66 -11.20 21.01
C GLY A 402 -12.86 -11.32 19.71
N ALA A 403 -12.88 -10.33 18.82
CA ALA A 403 -12.05 -10.33 17.61
C ALA A 403 -11.31 -9.00 17.44
N GLY A 404 -10.07 -9.03 16.93
CA GLY A 404 -9.30 -7.83 16.58
C GLY A 404 -8.03 -7.61 17.38
N ARG A 405 -7.22 -6.64 16.94
CA ARG A 405 -5.95 -6.30 17.60
C ARG A 405 -6.24 -5.53 18.89
N TYR A 406 -5.71 -6.01 20.03
CA TYR A 406 -5.76 -5.25 21.28
C TYR A 406 -4.88 -4.00 21.13
N MET A 407 -5.51 -2.83 21.16
CA MET A 407 -4.84 -1.55 20.96
C MET A 407 -4.57 -0.85 22.29
N ARG A 408 -5.59 -0.80 23.15
CA ARG A 408 -5.52 -0.10 24.44
C ARG A 408 -6.50 -0.67 25.45
N ALA A 409 -6.25 -0.41 26.71
CA ALA A 409 -7.22 -0.62 27.79
C ALA A 409 -8.14 0.61 27.97
N ALA A 410 -9.35 0.39 28.48
CA ALA A 410 -10.28 1.44 28.87
C ALA A 410 -11.05 1.07 30.13
N LEU A 411 -11.64 2.07 30.80
CA LEU A 411 -12.65 1.83 31.83
C LEU A 411 -13.89 1.15 31.19
N PRO A 412 -14.40 0.06 31.77
CA PRO A 412 -15.59 -0.60 31.26
C PRO A 412 -16.82 0.30 31.45
N ARG A 413 -17.70 0.35 30.45
CA ARG A 413 -18.97 1.11 30.49
C ARG A 413 -20.15 0.29 31.04
N GLY A 414 -19.87 -0.89 31.60
CA GLY A 414 -20.87 -1.84 32.07
C GLY A 414 -20.22 -3.16 32.47
N ARG A 415 -20.94 -4.28 32.33
CA ARG A 415 -20.40 -5.62 32.60
C ARG A 415 -19.23 -5.90 31.66
N VAL A 416 -18.06 -6.21 32.24
CA VAL A 416 -16.83 -6.51 31.47
C VAL A 416 -17.03 -7.75 30.61
N ARG A 417 -16.80 -7.63 29.30
CA ARG A 417 -16.91 -8.74 28.35
C ARG A 417 -15.56 -9.25 27.87
N ASP A 418 -14.57 -8.35 27.71
CA ASP A 418 -13.20 -8.70 27.31
C ASP A 418 -12.18 -8.05 28.24
N LEU A 419 -11.79 -8.75 29.30
CA LEU A 419 -10.91 -8.23 30.35
C LEU A 419 -9.50 -7.95 29.82
N ALA A 420 -9.03 -6.70 29.99
CA ALA A 420 -7.63 -6.32 29.86
C ALA A 420 -6.90 -6.69 31.14
N PHE A 421 -6.52 -7.98 31.25
CA PHE A 421 -5.90 -8.54 32.45
C PHE A 421 -4.68 -7.75 32.92
N ASP A 422 -3.77 -7.43 31.99
CA ASP A 422 -2.55 -6.68 32.26
C ASP A 422 -2.84 -5.28 32.80
N ALA A 423 -3.72 -4.53 32.13
CA ALA A 423 -4.09 -3.17 32.55
C ALA A 423 -4.90 -3.15 33.85
N THR A 424 -5.72 -4.18 34.10
CA THR A 424 -6.48 -4.35 35.35
C THR A 424 -5.53 -4.55 36.53
N LEU A 425 -4.51 -5.40 36.37
CA LEU A 425 -3.48 -5.58 37.39
C LEU A 425 -2.68 -4.29 37.64
N ARG A 426 -2.33 -3.55 36.57
CA ARG A 426 -1.66 -2.24 36.71
C ARG A 426 -2.52 -1.24 37.48
N ALA A 427 -3.82 -1.18 37.19
CA ALA A 427 -4.76 -0.30 37.91
C ALA A 427 -4.91 -0.69 39.38
N ALA A 428 -5.01 -1.98 39.68
CA ALA A 428 -5.14 -2.49 41.04
C ALA A 428 -3.85 -2.34 41.87
N ALA A 429 -2.69 -2.21 41.22
CA ALA A 429 -1.38 -2.25 41.86
C ALA A 429 -1.24 -1.18 42.96
N MET A 430 -1.56 0.08 42.69
CA MET A 430 -1.36 1.17 43.65
C MET A 430 -2.16 1.02 44.96
N PHE A 431 -3.27 0.27 44.93
CA PHE A 431 -4.17 0.12 46.07
C PHE A 431 -3.83 -1.11 46.92
N GLN A 432 -2.87 -1.94 46.50
CA GLN A 432 -2.56 -3.18 47.21
C GLN A 432 -2.16 -2.98 48.68
N PRO A 433 -1.30 -2.00 49.05
CA PRO A 433 -0.96 -1.78 50.46
C PRO A 433 -2.18 -1.39 51.32
N SER A 434 -2.96 -0.41 50.87
CA SER A 434 -4.15 0.06 51.59
C SER A 434 -5.21 -1.04 51.72
N ARG A 435 -5.40 -1.85 50.68
CA ARG A 435 -6.36 -2.95 50.70
C ARG A 435 -5.91 -4.11 51.61
N ARG A 436 -4.61 -4.41 51.65
CA ARG A 436 -4.06 -5.41 52.59
C ARG A 436 -4.18 -4.94 54.04
N ALA A 437 -3.94 -3.65 54.29
CA ALA A 437 -4.13 -3.06 55.62
C ALA A 437 -5.60 -3.18 56.09
N ARG A 438 -6.57 -2.99 55.19
CA ARG A 438 -8.01 -3.17 55.50
C ARG A 438 -8.37 -4.62 55.88
N LEU A 439 -7.63 -5.61 55.37
CA LEU A 439 -7.94 -7.04 55.53
C LEU A 439 -7.05 -7.73 56.59
N ASN A 440 -6.34 -6.99 57.42
CA ASN A 440 -5.43 -7.52 58.45
C ASN A 440 -4.42 -8.59 57.93
N GLY A 441 -4.05 -8.51 56.65
CA GLY A 441 -3.05 -9.39 56.04
C GLY A 441 -3.53 -10.81 55.67
N GLU A 442 -4.70 -11.26 56.11
CA GLU A 442 -5.23 -12.59 55.83
C GLU A 442 -6.25 -12.54 54.68
N HIS A 443 -5.77 -12.68 53.45
CA HIS A 443 -6.62 -12.90 52.30
C HIS A 443 -5.97 -13.91 51.34
N PRO A 444 -6.71 -14.89 50.81
CA PRO A 444 -6.14 -15.96 49.98
C PRO A 444 -5.54 -15.44 48.66
N CYS A 445 -6.04 -14.33 48.13
CA CYS A 445 -5.53 -13.74 46.89
C CYS A 445 -4.33 -12.80 47.13
N ARG A 446 -3.23 -13.04 46.41
CA ARG A 446 -2.02 -12.18 46.43
C ARG A 446 -2.23 -10.79 45.83
N VAL A 447 -3.19 -10.65 44.91
CA VAL A 447 -3.58 -9.38 44.30
C VAL A 447 -5.08 -9.18 44.53
N LEU A 448 -5.43 -8.07 45.16
CA LEU A 448 -6.80 -7.68 45.50
C LEU A 448 -7.35 -6.79 44.40
N ILE A 449 -8.31 -7.28 43.62
CA ILE A 449 -8.93 -6.55 42.51
C ILE A 449 -10.35 -6.13 42.92
N GLU A 450 -10.67 -4.85 42.74
CA GLU A 450 -12.01 -4.28 42.97
C GLU A 450 -12.64 -3.86 41.62
N PRO A 451 -13.98 -3.64 41.57
CA PRO A 451 -14.67 -3.26 40.34
C PRO A 451 -14.08 -2.03 39.64
N GLY A 452 -13.54 -1.07 40.38
CA GLY A 452 -12.91 0.15 39.83
C GLY A 452 -11.57 -0.09 39.12
N ASP A 453 -10.92 -1.23 39.38
CA ASP A 453 -9.64 -1.58 38.73
C ASP A 453 -9.86 -2.20 37.36
N LEU A 454 -11.06 -2.72 37.10
CA LEU A 454 -11.36 -3.46 35.89
C LEU A 454 -11.08 -2.58 34.68
N ARG A 455 -10.36 -3.16 33.72
CA ARG A 455 -10.10 -2.56 32.41
C ARG A 455 -10.61 -3.50 31.33
N GLU A 456 -11.21 -2.93 30.29
CA GLU A 456 -11.70 -3.68 29.13
C GLU A 456 -10.76 -3.47 27.94
N LYS A 457 -10.50 -4.54 27.18
CA LYS A 457 -9.70 -4.48 25.96
C LYS A 457 -10.46 -3.72 24.89
N VAL A 458 -9.89 -2.62 24.43
CA VAL A 458 -10.35 -1.95 23.22
C VAL A 458 -9.58 -2.56 22.05
N ARG A 459 -10.30 -3.33 21.24
CA ARG A 459 -9.77 -3.93 20.02
C ARG A 459 -10.16 -3.13 18.79
N GLU A 460 -9.23 -3.01 17.85
CA GLU A 460 -9.52 -2.50 16.52
C GLU A 460 -9.73 -3.68 15.56
N ASN A 461 -10.92 -3.73 14.95
CA ASN A 461 -11.24 -4.66 13.88
C ASN A 461 -11.23 -3.91 12.55
N ARG A 462 -10.47 -4.45 11.59
CA ARG A 462 -10.67 -4.13 10.18
C ARG A 462 -11.67 -5.14 9.63
N ALA A 463 -12.86 -4.68 9.25
CA ALA A 463 -13.78 -5.52 8.48
C ALA A 463 -13.18 -5.74 7.09
N GLY A 464 -13.12 -6.98 6.62
CA GLY A 464 -13.01 -7.20 5.18
C GLY A 464 -14.33 -6.83 4.50
N THR A 465 -14.28 -6.37 3.27
CA THR A 465 -15.47 -6.16 2.43
C THR A 465 -15.90 -7.50 1.84
N ALA A 466 -17.19 -7.62 1.56
CA ALA A 466 -17.77 -8.73 0.83
C ALA A 466 -18.36 -8.18 -0.46
N LEU A 467 -17.62 -8.34 -1.56
CA LEU A 467 -17.96 -7.79 -2.87
C LEU A 467 -18.77 -8.81 -3.65
N LEU A 468 -20.01 -8.46 -3.98
CA LEU A 468 -20.84 -9.27 -4.88
C LEU A 468 -20.87 -8.61 -6.25
N PHE A 469 -20.26 -9.27 -7.24
CA PHE A 469 -20.30 -8.84 -8.63
C PHE A 469 -21.57 -9.39 -9.29
N VAL A 470 -22.37 -8.52 -9.89
CA VAL A 470 -23.54 -8.89 -10.68
C VAL A 470 -23.30 -8.42 -12.11
N VAL A 471 -23.04 -9.37 -13.02
CA VAL A 471 -22.50 -9.10 -14.36
C VAL A 471 -23.50 -9.46 -15.44
N ASP A 472 -23.75 -8.52 -16.33
CA ASP A 472 -24.47 -8.74 -17.58
C ASP A 472 -23.61 -9.48 -18.60
N ALA A 473 -24.07 -10.64 -19.09
CA ALA A 473 -23.37 -11.45 -20.10
C ALA A 473 -24.11 -11.52 -21.46
N SER A 474 -25.04 -10.59 -21.72
CA SER A 474 -25.82 -10.53 -22.97
C SER A 474 -25.00 -10.13 -24.22
N ALA A 475 -25.44 -10.54 -25.43
CA ALA A 475 -24.68 -10.38 -26.68
C ALA A 475 -25.33 -9.42 -27.71
N SER A 476 -24.50 -8.57 -28.33
CA SER A 476 -24.68 -7.96 -29.65
C SER A 476 -23.31 -7.88 -30.36
N MET A 477 -23.24 -7.50 -31.64
CA MET A 477 -21.97 -7.50 -32.43
C MET A 477 -20.83 -6.65 -31.81
N HIS A 478 -21.16 -5.71 -30.91
CA HIS A 478 -20.21 -4.90 -30.12
C HIS A 478 -19.85 -5.54 -28.75
N ALA A 479 -20.38 -6.73 -28.44
CA ALA A 479 -20.28 -7.37 -27.13
C ALA A 479 -18.99 -8.18 -26.92
N ALA A 480 -18.31 -8.65 -27.96
CA ALA A 480 -17.05 -9.40 -27.78
C ALA A 480 -15.94 -8.51 -27.17
N ARG A 481 -15.71 -7.31 -27.74
CA ARG A 481 -14.78 -6.31 -27.17
C ARG A 481 -15.24 -5.81 -25.79
N ARG A 482 -16.53 -5.54 -25.61
CA ARG A 482 -17.09 -5.13 -24.30
C ARG A 482 -16.94 -6.21 -23.23
N MET A 483 -17.14 -7.48 -23.57
CA MET A 483 -16.98 -8.59 -22.62
C MET A 483 -15.51 -8.84 -22.29
N SER A 484 -14.59 -8.61 -23.23
CA SER A 484 -13.16 -8.59 -22.93
C SER A 484 -12.80 -7.46 -21.94
N ALA A 485 -13.35 -6.26 -22.14
CA ALA A 485 -13.21 -5.12 -21.24
C ALA A 485 -13.83 -5.37 -19.86
N VAL A 486 -15.04 -5.92 -19.79
CA VAL A 486 -15.72 -6.32 -18.54
C VAL A 486 -14.92 -7.38 -17.79
N LYS A 487 -14.42 -8.40 -18.50
CA LYS A 487 -13.54 -9.42 -17.90
C LYS A 487 -12.26 -8.75 -17.37
N GLY A 488 -11.65 -7.85 -18.12
CA GLY A 488 -10.46 -7.09 -17.70
C GLY A 488 -10.72 -6.24 -16.45
N ALA A 489 -11.81 -5.48 -16.41
CA ALA A 489 -12.20 -4.64 -15.29
C ALA A 489 -12.51 -5.48 -14.05
N VAL A 490 -13.32 -6.55 -14.16
CA VAL A 490 -13.63 -7.42 -13.03
C VAL A 490 -12.37 -8.13 -12.53
N LEU A 491 -11.47 -8.61 -13.40
CA LEU A 491 -10.19 -9.18 -12.98
C LEU A 491 -9.32 -8.17 -12.21
N ALA A 492 -9.31 -6.91 -12.64
CA ALA A 492 -8.59 -5.85 -11.94
C ALA A 492 -9.17 -5.61 -10.54
N LEU A 493 -10.50 -5.54 -10.41
CA LEU A 493 -11.19 -5.38 -9.13
C LEU A 493 -11.04 -6.60 -8.21
N LEU A 494 -11.06 -7.81 -8.77
CA LEU A 494 -10.82 -9.05 -8.02
C LEU A 494 -9.39 -9.15 -7.47
N ARG A 495 -8.40 -8.65 -8.21
CA ARG A 495 -7.00 -8.57 -7.75
C ARG A 495 -6.84 -7.59 -6.58
N ASP A 496 -7.58 -6.49 -6.56
CA ASP A 496 -7.60 -5.59 -5.40
C ASP A 496 -8.27 -6.24 -4.17
N ALA A 497 -9.42 -6.90 -4.38
CA ALA A 497 -10.13 -7.65 -3.34
C ALA A 497 -9.24 -8.74 -2.67
N TYR A 498 -8.38 -9.41 -3.47
CA TYR A 498 -7.39 -10.36 -2.97
C TYR A 498 -6.46 -9.76 -1.91
N ARG A 499 -5.90 -8.57 -2.21
CA ARG A 499 -4.89 -7.90 -1.37
C ARG A 499 -5.46 -7.51 0.00
N GLN A 500 -6.75 -7.23 0.05
CA GLN A 500 -7.44 -6.70 1.23
C GLN A 500 -8.11 -7.80 2.09
N ARG A 501 -7.99 -9.08 1.68
CA ARG A 501 -8.65 -10.26 2.29
C ARG A 501 -10.19 -10.18 2.26
N ASP A 502 -10.72 -9.60 1.20
CA ASP A 502 -12.15 -9.49 0.98
C ASP A 502 -12.74 -10.82 0.51
N ARG A 503 -14.04 -11.02 0.74
CA ARG A 503 -14.79 -12.12 0.14
C ARG A 503 -15.40 -11.65 -1.17
N VAL A 504 -15.40 -12.52 -2.16
CA VAL A 504 -15.92 -12.22 -3.48
C VAL A 504 -16.97 -13.25 -3.87
N GLY A 505 -18.11 -12.78 -4.34
CA GLY A 505 -19.10 -13.58 -5.06
C GLY A 505 -19.34 -13.05 -6.47
N LEU A 506 -19.83 -13.91 -7.36
CA LEU A 506 -20.11 -13.56 -8.75
C LEU A 506 -21.44 -14.17 -9.19
N ILE A 507 -22.36 -13.30 -9.60
CA ILE A 507 -23.62 -13.62 -10.27
C ILE A 507 -23.50 -13.17 -11.71
N ALA A 508 -23.87 -14.04 -12.65
CA ALA A 508 -24.02 -13.66 -14.04
C ALA A 508 -25.47 -13.90 -14.47
N PHE A 509 -26.02 -12.95 -15.22
CA PHE A 509 -27.38 -13.08 -15.76
C PHE A 509 -27.33 -13.12 -17.29
N ARG A 510 -28.04 -14.07 -17.87
CA ARG A 510 -28.08 -14.35 -19.31
C ARG A 510 -29.35 -15.10 -19.70
N GLY A 511 -29.79 -14.91 -20.95
CA GLY A 511 -30.95 -15.63 -21.46
C GLY A 511 -32.19 -15.24 -20.69
N ASP A 512 -32.78 -16.16 -19.93
CA ASP A 512 -33.98 -15.96 -19.12
C ASP A 512 -33.72 -16.05 -17.60
N ARG A 513 -32.47 -16.23 -17.16
CA ARG A 513 -32.15 -16.51 -15.74
C ARG A 513 -30.87 -15.83 -15.24
N ALA A 514 -30.77 -15.71 -13.91
CA ALA A 514 -29.58 -15.29 -13.19
C ALA A 514 -28.98 -16.46 -12.42
N GLU A 515 -27.68 -16.70 -12.59
CA GLU A 515 -26.96 -17.84 -12.01
C GLU A 515 -25.83 -17.34 -11.08
N LEU A 516 -25.76 -17.94 -9.88
CA LEU A 516 -24.65 -17.71 -8.96
C LEU A 516 -23.47 -18.59 -9.39
N LEU A 517 -22.49 -17.99 -10.05
CA LEU A 517 -21.33 -18.70 -10.60
C LEU A 517 -20.24 -18.94 -9.54
N LEU A 518 -20.23 -18.10 -8.51
CA LEU A 518 -19.29 -18.16 -7.42
C LEU A 518 -19.97 -17.74 -6.12
N ASP A 519 -20.06 -18.67 -5.18
CA ASP A 519 -20.37 -18.36 -3.78
C ASP A 519 -19.30 -17.46 -3.17
N MET A 520 -19.65 -16.75 -2.09
CA MET A 520 -18.74 -15.84 -1.40
C MET A 520 -17.48 -16.58 -0.92
N THR A 521 -16.38 -16.42 -1.65
CA THR A 521 -15.12 -17.12 -1.42
C THR A 521 -13.97 -16.14 -1.20
N ARG A 522 -12.90 -16.63 -0.57
CA ARG A 522 -11.60 -15.93 -0.49
C ARG A 522 -10.66 -16.35 -1.63
N SER A 523 -11.04 -17.38 -2.42
CA SER A 523 -10.22 -17.90 -3.51
C SER A 523 -10.42 -17.08 -4.78
N VAL A 524 -9.47 -16.18 -5.03
CA VAL A 524 -9.45 -15.34 -6.23
C VAL A 524 -9.12 -16.16 -7.48
N GLU A 525 -8.32 -17.22 -7.37
CA GLU A 525 -8.05 -18.14 -8.48
C GLU A 525 -9.32 -18.81 -9.00
N THR A 526 -10.23 -19.21 -8.10
CA THR A 526 -11.52 -19.81 -8.47
C THR A 526 -12.41 -18.78 -9.19
N ALA A 527 -12.45 -17.54 -8.70
CA ALA A 527 -13.15 -16.44 -9.33
C ALA A 527 -12.60 -16.14 -10.74
N GLN A 528 -11.27 -16.04 -10.88
CA GLN A 528 -10.59 -15.77 -12.15
C GLN A 528 -10.86 -16.88 -13.19
N ARG A 529 -10.77 -18.15 -12.78
CA ARG A 529 -11.04 -19.29 -13.67
C ARG A 529 -12.47 -19.27 -14.19
N LYS A 530 -13.46 -19.04 -13.31
CA LYS A 530 -14.87 -18.96 -13.69
C LYS A 530 -15.19 -17.74 -14.58
N LEU A 531 -14.53 -16.61 -14.34
CA LEU A 531 -14.68 -15.40 -15.16
C LEU A 531 -14.08 -15.57 -16.58
N ARG A 532 -12.98 -16.30 -16.72
CA ARG A 532 -12.38 -16.62 -18.03
C ARG A 532 -13.33 -17.46 -18.89
N THR A 533 -13.96 -18.45 -18.28
CA THR A 533 -14.92 -19.37 -18.93
C THR A 533 -16.34 -18.80 -19.04
N LEU A 534 -16.57 -17.53 -18.71
CA LEU A 534 -17.91 -16.92 -18.83
C LEU A 534 -18.39 -16.99 -20.28
N PRO A 535 -19.49 -17.70 -20.56
CA PRO A 535 -20.10 -17.74 -21.88
C PRO A 535 -20.78 -16.40 -22.18
N THR A 536 -20.64 -15.93 -23.40
CA THR A 536 -21.23 -14.68 -23.90
C THR A 536 -22.45 -15.00 -24.77
N GLY A 537 -23.64 -14.48 -24.46
CA GLY A 537 -24.85 -14.75 -25.26
C GLY A 537 -26.17 -14.67 -24.49
N GLY A 538 -27.24 -14.23 -25.16
CA GLY A 538 -28.62 -14.27 -24.66
C GLY A 538 -29.25 -12.91 -24.41
N LYS A 539 -30.50 -12.91 -23.91
CA LYS A 539 -31.23 -11.71 -23.46
C LYS A 539 -30.70 -11.22 -22.09
N THR A 540 -31.17 -10.05 -21.65
CA THR A 540 -30.74 -9.35 -20.44
C THR A 540 -31.80 -9.39 -19.33
N PRO A 541 -31.82 -10.43 -18.46
CA PRO A 541 -32.75 -10.53 -17.34
C PRO A 541 -32.22 -9.77 -16.11
N LEU A 542 -32.21 -8.44 -16.20
CA LEU A 542 -31.66 -7.55 -15.16
C LEU A 542 -32.38 -7.68 -13.80
N ALA A 543 -33.72 -7.75 -13.80
CA ALA A 543 -34.52 -7.93 -12.59
C ALA A 543 -34.16 -9.23 -11.84
N ALA A 544 -33.99 -10.35 -12.56
CA ALA A 544 -33.56 -11.62 -11.98
C ALA A 544 -32.16 -11.52 -11.36
N GLY A 545 -31.23 -10.79 -12.01
CA GLY A 545 -29.88 -10.55 -11.49
C GLY A 545 -29.88 -9.76 -10.19
N LEU A 546 -30.64 -8.67 -10.13
CA LEU A 546 -30.77 -7.83 -8.94
C LEU A 546 -31.45 -8.58 -7.79
N LEU A 547 -32.51 -9.34 -8.07
CA LEU A 547 -33.20 -10.16 -7.06
C LEU A 547 -32.26 -11.19 -6.44
N LYS A 548 -31.51 -11.93 -7.28
CA LYS A 548 -30.52 -12.90 -6.82
C LYS A 548 -29.40 -12.24 -6.00
N GLY A 549 -28.99 -11.04 -6.40
CA GLY A 549 -28.04 -10.22 -5.65
C GLY A 549 -28.54 -9.86 -4.26
N ALA A 550 -29.79 -9.38 -4.17
CA ALA A 550 -30.44 -9.03 -2.92
C ALA A 550 -30.57 -10.24 -1.97
N GLU A 551 -30.99 -11.40 -2.47
CA GLU A 551 -31.06 -12.65 -1.69
C GLU A 551 -29.71 -13.04 -1.11
N THR A 552 -28.65 -13.00 -1.93
CA THR A 552 -27.29 -13.40 -1.54
C THR A 552 -26.74 -12.48 -0.45
N LEU A 553 -26.95 -11.17 -0.58
CA LEU A 553 -26.50 -10.18 0.39
C LEU A 553 -27.32 -10.22 1.68
N ALA A 554 -28.63 -10.47 1.59
CA ALA A 554 -29.51 -10.64 2.76
C ALA A 554 -29.12 -11.88 3.58
N ALA A 555 -28.89 -13.02 2.92
CA ALA A 555 -28.41 -14.24 3.57
C ALA A 555 -27.08 -14.00 4.31
N MET A 556 -26.18 -13.22 3.72
CA MET A 556 -24.90 -12.88 4.31
C MET A 556 -25.02 -11.98 5.55
N LYS A 557 -25.96 -11.02 5.53
CA LYS A 557 -26.27 -10.13 6.67
C LYS A 557 -26.78 -10.95 7.87
N GLY A 558 -27.56 -12.00 7.63
CA GLY A 558 -28.05 -12.92 8.66
C GLY A 558 -26.97 -13.80 9.31
N GLN A 559 -25.89 -14.13 8.58
CA GLN A 559 -24.80 -14.99 9.08
C GLN A 559 -23.75 -14.26 9.92
N ASN A 560 -23.90 -12.95 10.14
CA ASN A 560 -23.07 -12.12 11.02
C ASN A 560 -21.54 -12.31 10.81
N THR A 561 -21.13 -12.37 9.54
CA THR A 561 -19.77 -12.75 9.12
C THR A 561 -18.68 -11.71 9.42
N GLY A 562 -19.04 -10.57 10.01
CA GLY A 562 -18.12 -9.46 10.30
C GLY A 562 -17.59 -8.72 9.07
N HIS A 563 -18.12 -9.04 7.88
CA HIS A 563 -17.76 -8.41 6.62
C HIS A 563 -18.82 -7.39 6.19
N VAL A 564 -18.41 -6.30 5.53
CA VAL A 564 -19.32 -5.27 5.03
C VAL A 564 -19.77 -5.64 3.61
N PRO A 565 -21.07 -5.88 3.36
CA PRO A 565 -21.57 -6.23 2.02
C PRO A 565 -21.57 -5.02 1.09
N ALA A 566 -21.09 -5.21 -0.15
CA ALA A 566 -21.19 -4.23 -1.22
C ALA A 566 -21.54 -4.91 -2.55
N LEU A 567 -22.33 -4.21 -3.36
CA LEU A 567 -22.83 -4.68 -4.66
C LEU A 567 -22.08 -3.95 -5.78
N ILE A 568 -21.57 -4.69 -6.77
CA ILE A 568 -20.98 -4.12 -7.99
C ILE A 568 -21.79 -4.65 -9.18
N LEU A 569 -22.56 -3.77 -9.81
CA LEU A 569 -23.41 -4.10 -10.96
C LEU A 569 -22.75 -3.64 -12.26
N LEU A 570 -22.59 -4.55 -13.21
CA LEU A 570 -22.05 -4.27 -14.54
C LEU A 570 -23.15 -4.51 -15.57
N THR A 571 -23.69 -3.44 -16.16
CA THR A 571 -24.83 -3.53 -17.10
C THR A 571 -24.94 -2.27 -17.98
N ASP A 572 -25.56 -2.39 -19.14
CA ASP A 572 -25.99 -1.25 -19.97
C ASP A 572 -27.38 -0.72 -19.56
N GLY A 573 -28.01 -1.34 -18.55
CA GLY A 573 -29.29 -0.95 -17.99
C GLY A 573 -30.50 -1.39 -18.82
N ARG A 574 -30.32 -2.18 -19.89
CA ARG A 574 -31.43 -2.66 -20.71
C ARG A 574 -32.10 -3.87 -20.05
N ALA A 575 -33.36 -3.75 -19.66
CA ALA A 575 -34.16 -4.87 -19.17
C ALA A 575 -35.04 -5.41 -20.30
N ASN A 576 -34.71 -6.60 -20.82
CA ASN A 576 -35.38 -7.17 -22.01
C ASN A 576 -36.15 -8.47 -21.71
N VAL A 577 -36.18 -8.90 -20.44
CA VAL A 577 -36.82 -10.13 -20.00
C VAL A 577 -37.72 -9.82 -18.82
N ARG A 578 -38.97 -10.24 -18.90
CA ARG A 578 -39.99 -10.09 -17.84
C ARG A 578 -39.80 -11.18 -16.80
N CYS A 579 -39.72 -10.82 -15.52
CA CYS A 579 -39.87 -11.80 -14.44
C CYS A 579 -41.35 -11.95 -14.07
N ASN A 580 -42.14 -10.88 -14.18
CA ASN A 580 -43.60 -10.90 -14.11
C ASN A 580 -44.25 -10.60 -15.48
N PRO A 581 -45.15 -11.46 -16.02
CA PRO A 581 -45.79 -11.25 -17.32
C PRO A 581 -46.54 -9.91 -17.47
N GLU A 582 -47.09 -9.38 -16.37
CA GLU A 582 -47.96 -8.18 -16.37
C GLU A 582 -47.23 -6.86 -16.13
N ARG A 583 -45.92 -6.88 -15.85
CA ARG A 583 -45.15 -5.67 -15.54
C ARG A 583 -44.09 -5.37 -16.60
N ASP A 584 -43.75 -4.09 -16.72
CA ASP A 584 -42.63 -3.65 -17.54
C ASP A 584 -41.29 -4.06 -16.89
N PRO A 585 -40.38 -4.75 -17.60
CA PRO A 585 -39.10 -5.21 -17.05
C PRO A 585 -38.22 -4.10 -16.44
N LEU A 586 -38.31 -2.88 -16.97
CA LEU A 586 -37.57 -1.75 -16.44
C LEU A 586 -38.14 -1.36 -15.09
N GLU A 587 -39.45 -1.10 -14.99
CA GLU A 587 -40.12 -0.77 -13.71
C GLU A 587 -39.85 -1.83 -12.63
N GLU A 588 -39.92 -3.12 -12.98
CA GLU A 588 -39.61 -4.21 -12.05
C GLU A 588 -38.16 -4.16 -11.54
N SER A 589 -37.19 -3.83 -12.41
CA SER A 589 -35.79 -3.67 -12.02
C SER A 589 -35.58 -2.46 -11.09
N ARG A 590 -36.38 -1.39 -11.27
CA ARG A 590 -36.35 -0.19 -10.41
C ARG A 590 -36.87 -0.48 -9.01
N ASP A 591 -37.98 -1.20 -8.90
CA ASP A 591 -38.57 -1.59 -7.62
C ASP A 591 -37.57 -2.42 -6.79
N ILE A 592 -36.88 -3.37 -7.43
CA ILE A 592 -35.86 -4.21 -6.77
C ILE A 592 -34.65 -3.35 -6.37
N ALA A 593 -34.23 -2.41 -7.22
CA ALA A 593 -33.16 -1.46 -6.90
C ALA A 593 -33.49 -0.62 -5.65
N GLY A 594 -34.71 -0.09 -5.55
CA GLY A 594 -35.17 0.66 -4.38
C GLY A 594 -35.11 -0.18 -3.10
N ARG A 595 -35.52 -1.45 -3.16
CA ARG A 595 -35.42 -2.38 -2.02
C ARG A 595 -33.98 -2.64 -1.59
N ILE A 596 -33.03 -2.71 -2.51
CA ILE A 596 -31.59 -2.86 -2.20
C ILE A 596 -31.07 -1.59 -1.50
N ALA A 597 -31.50 -0.41 -1.94
CA ALA A 597 -31.13 0.86 -1.32
C ALA A 597 -31.64 0.94 0.14
N GLU A 598 -32.88 0.52 0.40
CA GLU A 598 -33.46 0.45 1.76
C GLU A 598 -32.69 -0.49 2.70
N MET A 599 -32.01 -1.52 2.18
CA MET A 599 -31.18 -2.43 2.97
C MET A 599 -29.87 -1.77 3.48
N GLY A 600 -29.55 -0.56 3.00
CA GLY A 600 -28.34 0.20 3.35
C GLY A 600 -27.07 -0.41 2.75
N ILE A 601 -27.18 -1.10 1.61
CA ILE A 601 -26.06 -1.75 0.92
C ILE A 601 -25.41 -0.72 -0.02
N GLN A 602 -24.08 -0.61 0.04
CA GLN A 602 -23.37 0.25 -0.91
C GLN A 602 -23.28 -0.42 -2.27
N ALA A 603 -23.66 0.32 -3.31
CA ALA A 603 -23.67 -0.16 -4.68
C ALA A 603 -22.77 0.70 -5.59
N LEU A 604 -22.14 0.05 -6.56
CA LEU A 604 -21.45 0.68 -7.68
C LEU A 604 -22.03 0.13 -8.98
N VAL A 605 -22.51 1.01 -9.85
CA VAL A 605 -22.97 0.67 -11.20
C VAL A 605 -21.87 1.07 -12.19
N ILE A 606 -21.40 0.09 -12.94
CA ILE A 606 -20.45 0.26 -14.04
C ILE A 606 -21.26 0.12 -15.33
N ASP A 607 -21.36 1.22 -16.06
CA ASP A 607 -22.09 1.30 -17.30
C ASP A 607 -21.26 0.74 -18.45
N THR A 608 -21.80 -0.28 -19.12
CA THR A 608 -21.16 -0.96 -20.26
C THR A 608 -21.65 -0.43 -21.62
N GLU A 609 -22.39 0.69 -21.64
CA GLU A 609 -22.85 1.35 -22.88
C GLU A 609 -21.68 2.01 -23.63
N SER A 610 -21.47 1.60 -24.88
CA SER A 610 -20.44 2.14 -25.79
C SER A 610 -21.08 2.67 -27.08
N GLY A 611 -20.92 3.96 -27.39
CA GLY A 611 -21.44 4.57 -28.63
C GLY A 611 -21.63 6.09 -28.57
N TYR A 612 -21.83 6.71 -29.75
CA TYR A 612 -22.07 8.17 -29.90
C TYR A 612 -23.42 8.64 -29.32
N VAL A 613 -24.39 7.73 -29.19
CA VAL A 613 -25.72 7.99 -28.61
C VAL A 613 -25.85 7.16 -27.34
N LYS A 614 -25.95 7.81 -26.18
CA LYS A 614 -26.11 7.17 -24.85
C LYS A 614 -27.56 7.28 -24.40
N LEU A 615 -28.21 6.15 -24.11
CA LEU A 615 -29.61 6.10 -23.65
C LEU A 615 -29.73 6.28 -22.12
N GLY A 616 -28.64 6.04 -21.37
CA GLY A 616 -28.52 6.43 -19.97
C GLY A 616 -29.38 5.64 -18.98
N TYR A 617 -29.79 4.41 -19.34
CA TYR A 617 -30.60 3.55 -18.47
C TYR A 617 -29.87 3.13 -17.19
N ALA A 618 -28.59 2.74 -17.29
CA ALA A 618 -27.76 2.38 -16.15
C ALA A 618 -27.59 3.54 -15.15
N LYS A 619 -27.53 4.78 -15.64
CA LYS A 619 -27.45 5.98 -14.79
C LYS A 619 -28.73 6.22 -13.97
N ARG A 620 -29.90 5.94 -14.56
CA ARG A 620 -31.18 6.01 -13.84
C ARG A 620 -31.27 4.93 -12.76
N LEU A 621 -30.89 3.70 -13.11
CA LEU A 621 -30.82 2.59 -12.15
C LEU A 621 -29.84 2.85 -11.00
N ALA A 622 -28.68 3.46 -11.29
CA ALA A 622 -27.73 3.87 -10.26
C ALA A 622 -28.33 4.89 -9.28
N SER A 623 -29.19 5.79 -9.76
CA SER A 623 -29.86 6.78 -8.92
C SER A 623 -30.86 6.12 -7.95
N GLU A 624 -31.59 5.12 -8.43
CA GLU A 624 -32.55 4.36 -7.62
C GLU A 624 -31.87 3.41 -6.62
N LEU A 625 -30.71 2.85 -6.97
CA LEU A 625 -29.87 2.07 -6.05
C LEU A 625 -29.15 2.93 -5.01
N GLY A 626 -29.13 4.26 -5.15
CA GLY A 626 -28.24 5.13 -4.37
C GLY A 626 -26.75 4.82 -4.63
N ALA A 627 -26.43 4.32 -5.82
CA ALA A 627 -25.13 3.80 -6.20
C ALA A 627 -24.20 4.88 -6.78
N ALA A 628 -22.88 4.66 -6.65
CA ALA A 628 -21.93 5.36 -7.52
C ALA A 628 -22.10 4.88 -8.97
N TYR A 629 -21.85 5.79 -9.90
CA TYR A 629 -21.93 5.52 -11.34
C TYR A 629 -20.56 5.78 -11.99
N CYS A 630 -20.11 4.86 -12.83
CA CYS A 630 -18.86 4.96 -13.58
C CYS A 630 -19.04 4.38 -14.98
N LEU A 631 -18.41 4.98 -15.99
CA LEU A 631 -18.35 4.39 -17.34
C LEU A 631 -17.24 3.32 -17.40
N LEU A 632 -17.45 2.25 -18.16
CA LEU A 632 -16.42 1.20 -18.34
C LEU A 632 -15.10 1.77 -18.89
N ASP A 633 -15.14 2.73 -19.80
CA ASP A 633 -13.96 3.38 -20.38
C ASP A 633 -13.14 4.18 -19.33
N GLU A 634 -13.80 4.72 -18.30
CA GLU A 634 -13.15 5.47 -17.22
C GLU A 634 -12.41 4.54 -16.24
N LEU A 635 -12.89 3.30 -16.10
CA LEU A 635 -12.21 2.23 -15.38
C LEU A 635 -10.92 1.79 -16.09
N GLU A 636 -10.94 1.68 -17.43
CA GLU A 636 -9.74 1.35 -18.21
C GLU A 636 -8.67 2.45 -18.17
N ALA A 637 -9.08 3.72 -18.09
CA ALA A 637 -8.20 4.87 -17.95
C ALA A 637 -7.68 5.11 -16.51
N GLY A 638 -7.99 4.23 -15.55
CA GLY A 638 -7.53 4.32 -14.17
C GLY A 638 -8.15 5.46 -13.35
N ARG A 639 -9.26 6.07 -13.79
CA ARG A 639 -9.91 7.24 -13.15
C ARG A 639 -10.94 6.89 -12.07
N ILE A 640 -10.82 5.73 -11.44
CA ILE A 640 -11.75 5.22 -10.42
C ILE A 640 -11.84 6.17 -9.20
N GLU A 641 -10.78 6.95 -8.92
CA GLU A 641 -10.75 7.89 -7.79
C GLU A 641 -11.85 8.97 -7.83
N GLN A 642 -12.21 9.50 -9.00
CA GLN A 642 -13.21 10.58 -9.08
C GLN A 642 -14.63 10.06 -8.84
N ALA A 643 -14.98 8.88 -9.39
CA ALA A 643 -16.28 8.25 -9.19
C ALA A 643 -16.49 7.81 -7.72
N VAL A 644 -15.43 7.31 -7.06
CA VAL A 644 -15.46 6.92 -5.65
C VAL A 644 -15.39 8.14 -4.71
N ARG A 645 -14.74 9.25 -5.08
CA ARG A 645 -14.79 10.51 -4.30
C ARG A 645 -16.16 11.18 -4.35
N GLY A 646 -16.94 10.98 -5.42
CA GLY A 646 -18.32 11.46 -5.53
C GLY A 646 -19.26 10.90 -4.44
N LEU A 647 -19.06 9.65 -4.02
CA LEU A 647 -19.75 9.01 -2.88
C LEU A 647 -19.54 9.74 -1.54
N ILE A 648 -18.45 10.50 -1.41
CA ILE A 648 -18.10 11.22 -0.18
C ILE A 648 -18.82 12.58 -0.12
N HIS A 649 -19.14 13.19 -1.27
CA HIS A 649 -19.67 14.57 -1.34
C HIS A 649 -21.17 14.66 -1.65
N SER A 650 -21.78 13.67 -2.33
CA SER A 650 -23.17 13.77 -2.80
C SER A 650 -24.25 13.51 -1.74
N THR A 651 -23.90 13.00 -0.55
CA THR A 651 -24.83 12.75 0.56
C THR A 651 -24.75 13.82 1.67
N THR A 652 -24.28 15.02 1.33
CA THR A 652 -24.22 16.20 2.21
C THR A 652 -25.31 17.24 1.91
N LYS A 653 -26.43 16.81 1.32
CA LYS A 653 -27.65 17.60 1.24
C LYS A 653 -28.82 16.83 1.81
#